data_AF-A0A6J3LRI0-F1
#
_entry.id   AF-A0A6J3LRI0-F1
#
_cell.length_a   1.000
_cell.length_b   1.000
_cell.length_c   1.000
_cell.angle_alpha   90.00
_cell.angle_beta   90.00
_cell.angle_gamma   90.00
#
_symmetry.space_group_name_H-M   'P 1'
#
loop_
_entity.id
_entity.type
_entity.pdbx_description
1 polymer ?
#
loop_
_entity_poly.entity_id
_entity_poly.type
_entity_poly.pdbx_seq_one_letter_code
_entity_poly.pdbx_strand_id
1 'polypeptide(L)'
;MSLYFGCFLFVLNCVVDAGPVSRNDSNILRIGRPQDASSITARVTNLNSTDYEAEKQTSKDRRGPLIEFSKNNPELDWKKYLKLFDEKQEEHEDLDIDFMKEKLQKTANSIQWLVDLYDPLEWSRVPGKLGHDCRNELELFLKSLKDGKLWAAKMSDASGRYSSQFHFGNGFWLGSSTLCKELNATRGSIRQELDDTPPYALKFHVARMYLTLPKELEFSTRQVFLGLCLPATCDQASLTSMLRANADRVEREGNSTYRSTGPKIHIVAVKSVPSSNYNPWRDPKSYVLSGVAGALLFLMICATMYEYRTGVQPNVKDVESSSVSNNNERLSNFSNKNLNQDGEVIQENGEELIEKGKNLQKESPDRSEKESKKGFWLTCLTAFNPIANGSKIVSTEPAARDSLTCLHGLRVFSLGWVVMVHTYLQVFSIAENKTLRSVTERNFMFQTISNATFSVDTFFFISGLLVTILFYRSSGSLKNDKGIFWKTCFTKFIIMILYRFIRLTPAYLFVLGINEIAIKYALSRTVFSPVIVDHLTCEKFWWRNALYLNSLYPRTEMCMLWSWYMANDTQFYVLGILLLLLSIKYLKAIVVVILLLIASSWFTTFSVAYSNDYIARIQEPFALFDELYDKPWLRAGPYFVGIITGYILFRTNCKLKLPLIVRVIGWVLSTAIMFSVVYGLYPGNLTVPVSSVYAALGHTAWAIGVSFIVIQCCTGYARMIDSLLSLKLIYPLSRLTYCAYLVHPVIMMVTVSQMDGPLHLHNNIVLILYFGNLVASYLMSFCISIAFEAPIVNLLKIAFISKKRIR
;
A
#
# COMPACT_ATOMS: atom_id res chain seq x y z
N MET A 1 -23.39 28.84 -18.94
CA MET A 1 -23.55 29.21 -17.51
C MET A 1 -24.75 28.50 -16.88
N SER A 2 -25.85 28.23 -17.60
CA SER A 2 -27.00 27.46 -17.07
C SER A 2 -26.78 25.97 -16.82
N LEU A 3 -25.84 25.29 -17.51
CA LEU A 3 -25.57 23.86 -17.23
C LEU A 3 -24.77 23.61 -15.95
N TYR A 4 -24.09 24.62 -15.40
CA TYR A 4 -23.20 24.47 -14.24
C TYR A 4 -23.89 24.80 -12.90
N PHE A 5 -25.04 25.48 -12.94
CA PHE A 5 -25.82 25.82 -11.74
C PHE A 5 -26.78 24.69 -11.32
N GLY A 6 -27.19 23.82 -12.27
CA GLY A 6 -28.09 22.70 -12.00
C GLY A 6 -27.50 21.62 -11.09
N CYS A 7 -26.19 21.33 -11.20
CA CYS A 7 -25.52 20.38 -10.31
C CYS A 7 -25.32 20.91 -8.89
N PHE A 8 -25.30 22.22 -8.67
CA PHE A 8 -25.03 22.81 -7.35
C PHE A 8 -26.30 22.88 -6.48
N LEU A 9 -27.48 23.05 -7.09
CA LEU A 9 -28.77 23.09 -6.39
C LEU A 9 -29.30 21.70 -6.01
N PHE A 10 -28.93 20.65 -6.74
CA PHE A 10 -29.33 19.28 -6.40
C PHE A 10 -28.62 18.74 -5.16
N VAL A 11 -27.43 19.27 -4.82
CA VAL A 11 -26.63 18.85 -3.66
C VAL A 11 -27.11 19.49 -2.35
N LEU A 12 -27.75 20.67 -2.38
CA LEU A 12 -28.25 21.32 -1.17
C LEU A 12 -29.56 20.70 -0.66
N ASN A 13 -30.42 20.17 -1.54
CA ASN A 13 -31.74 19.65 -1.15
C ASN A 13 -31.71 18.24 -0.52
N CYS A 14 -30.58 17.52 -0.58
CA CYS A 14 -30.45 16.21 0.07
C CYS A 14 -29.89 16.27 1.50
N VAL A 15 -29.60 17.48 2.03
CA VAL A 15 -28.99 17.67 3.37
C VAL A 15 -30.04 17.91 4.46
N VAL A 16 -31.33 18.05 4.12
CA VAL A 16 -32.37 18.48 5.08
C VAL A 16 -33.20 17.34 5.68
N ASP A 17 -33.09 16.09 5.19
CA ASP A 17 -33.86 14.95 5.73
C ASP A 17 -32.95 13.84 6.28
N ALA A 18 -32.59 13.96 7.56
CA ALA A 18 -32.15 12.82 8.36
C ALA A 18 -32.45 13.13 9.85
N GLY A 19 -33.61 12.66 10.31
CA GLY A 19 -34.01 12.73 11.72
C GLY A 19 -33.13 11.86 12.64
N PRO A 20 -33.19 12.08 13.96
CA PRO A 20 -32.31 11.44 14.93
C PRO A 20 -32.76 10.01 15.21
N VAL A 21 -31.88 9.03 15.01
CA VAL A 21 -32.10 7.64 15.43
C VAL A 21 -31.26 7.33 16.67
N SER A 22 -31.92 6.67 17.61
CA SER A 22 -31.62 6.53 19.04
C SER A 22 -30.30 5.85 19.39
N ARG A 23 -29.65 6.39 20.42
CA ARG A 23 -28.69 5.72 21.30
C ARG A 23 -29.37 4.55 22.02
N ASN A 24 -28.85 3.35 21.84
CA ASN A 24 -28.70 2.36 22.91
C ASN A 24 -27.79 1.22 22.43
N ASP A 25 -27.14 0.58 23.40
CA ASP A 25 -26.26 -0.61 23.29
C ASP A 25 -24.77 -0.33 23.09
N SER A 26 -24.19 0.26 24.14
CA SER A 26 -22.76 0.14 24.43
C SER A 26 -22.58 -0.15 25.92
N ASN A 27 -22.54 -1.43 26.30
CA ASN A 27 -21.98 -1.88 27.57
C ASN A 27 -21.72 -3.38 27.50
N ILE A 28 -20.45 -3.77 27.64
CA ILE A 28 -19.91 -4.96 28.32
C ILE A 28 -18.53 -5.24 27.69
N LEU A 29 -17.49 -4.74 28.36
CA LEU A 29 -16.18 -5.40 28.62
C LEU A 29 -15.16 -4.36 29.08
N ARG A 30 -15.26 -4.00 30.37
CA ARG A 30 -14.18 -3.41 31.15
C ARG A 30 -13.44 -4.55 31.86
N ILE A 31 -12.20 -4.80 31.46
CA ILE A 31 -11.19 -5.59 32.18
C ILE A 31 -9.90 -4.78 31.96
N GLY A 32 -9.07 -4.38 32.91
CA GLY A 32 -8.89 -4.61 34.33
C GLY A 32 -7.45 -4.15 34.58
N ARG A 33 -7.22 -3.18 35.47
CA ARG A 33 -5.90 -2.60 35.76
C ARG A 33 -4.92 -3.67 36.25
N PRO A 34 -3.62 -3.63 35.89
CA PRO A 34 -2.61 -4.44 36.56
C PRO A 34 -2.27 -3.84 37.94
N GLN A 35 -2.35 -4.67 38.97
CA GLN A 35 -1.86 -4.38 40.32
C GLN A 35 -0.38 -4.74 40.46
N ASP A 36 0.25 -4.03 41.39
CA ASP A 36 1.66 -3.96 41.70
C ASP A 36 2.39 -5.28 41.94
N ALA A 37 3.65 -5.27 41.54
CA ALA A 37 4.65 -6.27 41.88
C ALA A 37 5.00 -6.17 43.36
N SER A 38 4.92 -7.30 44.07
CA SER A 38 5.61 -7.50 45.35
C SER A 38 6.49 -8.75 45.31
N SER A 39 7.70 -8.51 45.79
CA SER A 39 8.81 -9.39 46.12
C SER A 39 8.49 -10.85 46.48
N ILE A 40 9.16 -11.80 45.82
CA ILE A 40 9.54 -13.07 46.43
C ILE A 40 11.00 -13.39 46.10
N THR A 41 11.82 -13.29 47.14
CA THR A 41 13.21 -13.72 47.25
C THR A 41 13.28 -15.25 47.22
N ALA A 42 14.07 -15.85 46.33
CA ALA A 42 14.39 -17.28 46.38
C ALA A 42 15.90 -17.50 46.47
N ARG A 43 16.26 -18.31 47.47
CA ARG A 43 17.60 -18.62 47.97
C ARG A 43 18.54 -19.17 46.91
N VAL A 44 19.77 -18.64 46.93
CA VAL A 44 20.97 -19.27 46.38
C VAL A 44 21.36 -20.45 47.28
N THR A 45 21.41 -21.65 46.71
CA THR A 45 22.09 -22.80 47.30
C THR A 45 23.30 -23.13 46.45
N ASN A 46 24.48 -22.98 47.06
CA ASN A 46 25.78 -23.38 46.55
C ASN A 46 25.80 -24.89 46.26
N LEU A 47 26.22 -25.28 45.06
CA LEU A 47 26.66 -26.63 44.77
C LEU A 47 28.08 -26.57 44.19
N ASN A 48 28.94 -27.36 44.84
CA ASN A 48 30.38 -27.36 44.74
C ASN A 48 30.89 -27.83 43.38
N SER A 49 32.06 -27.28 43.05
CA SER A 49 32.98 -27.70 42.02
C SER A 49 33.57 -29.09 42.32
N THR A 50 33.01 -30.13 41.71
CA THR A 50 33.69 -31.40 41.41
C THR A 50 32.83 -32.17 40.42
N ASP A 51 33.06 -31.99 39.11
CA ASP A 51 32.71 -32.97 38.07
C ASP A 51 33.32 -32.59 36.69
N TYR A 52 34.52 -31.99 36.71
CA TYR A 52 35.24 -31.55 35.50
C TYR A 52 36.47 -32.41 35.16
N GLU A 53 36.56 -33.65 35.68
CA GLU A 53 37.68 -34.57 35.39
C GLU A 53 37.26 -36.01 35.00
N ALA A 54 36.03 -36.25 34.56
CA ALA A 54 35.60 -37.58 34.09
C ALA A 54 35.37 -37.69 32.56
N GLU A 55 35.80 -36.69 31.77
CA GLU A 55 35.54 -36.64 30.32
C GLU A 55 36.83 -36.51 29.48
N LYS A 56 37.94 -37.12 29.94
CA LYS A 56 39.23 -37.08 29.23
C LYS A 56 39.93 -38.44 29.07
N GLN A 57 39.22 -39.56 29.23
CA GLN A 57 39.82 -40.90 29.14
C GLN A 57 39.07 -41.93 28.28
N THR A 58 38.18 -41.49 27.38
CA THR A 58 37.50 -42.36 26.39
C THR A 58 37.59 -41.84 24.94
N SER A 59 38.56 -40.96 24.63
CA SER A 59 38.80 -40.44 23.26
C SER A 59 40.04 -41.01 22.56
N LYS A 60 40.59 -42.13 23.04
CA LYS A 60 41.69 -42.87 22.40
C LYS A 60 41.33 -44.36 22.23
N ASP A 61 40.35 -44.65 21.38
CA ASP A 61 40.39 -45.80 20.48
C ASP A 61 39.12 -45.82 19.61
N ARG A 62 39.29 -45.48 18.33
CA ARG A 62 38.47 -45.81 17.14
C ARG A 62 38.66 -44.73 16.07
N ARG A 63 39.84 -44.71 15.44
CA ARG A 63 39.94 -44.22 14.05
C ARG A 63 39.61 -45.39 13.13
N GLY A 64 38.40 -45.43 12.60
CA GLY A 64 38.09 -46.23 11.41
C GLY A 64 38.70 -45.57 10.17
N PRO A 65 39.00 -46.33 9.09
CA PRO A 65 39.63 -45.78 7.90
C PRO A 65 38.66 -44.88 7.13
N LEU A 66 39.11 -43.68 6.75
CA LEU A 66 38.41 -42.81 5.81
C LEU A 66 38.54 -43.40 4.41
N ILE A 67 37.41 -43.74 3.78
CA ILE A 67 37.36 -44.18 2.37
C ILE A 67 36.57 -43.15 1.58
N GLU A 68 37.17 -42.68 0.49
CA GLU A 68 36.66 -41.63 -0.40
C GLU A 68 35.59 -42.22 -1.35
N PHE A 69 34.39 -41.63 -1.38
CA PHE A 69 33.30 -42.04 -2.28
C PHE A 69 33.62 -41.67 -3.73
N SER A 70 33.50 -42.63 -4.66
CA SER A 70 33.80 -42.40 -6.06
C SER A 70 32.58 -41.80 -6.79
N LYS A 71 32.82 -40.76 -7.60
CA LYS A 71 31.77 -39.93 -8.24
C LYS A 71 30.87 -40.65 -9.27
N ASN A 72 31.10 -41.93 -9.60
CA ASN A 72 30.50 -42.52 -10.79
C ASN A 72 29.44 -43.61 -10.56
N ASN A 73 29.19 -44.11 -9.33
CA ASN A 73 27.97 -44.89 -9.07
C ASN A 73 27.64 -45.04 -7.57
N PRO A 74 26.89 -44.10 -6.97
CA PRO A 74 26.66 -44.06 -5.52
C PRO A 74 25.84 -45.24 -4.98
N GLU A 75 24.99 -45.89 -5.78
CA GLU A 75 24.22 -47.07 -5.34
C GLU A 75 25.09 -48.31 -5.10
N LEU A 76 26.18 -48.46 -5.86
CA LEU A 76 27.11 -49.58 -5.72
C LEU A 76 28.00 -49.38 -4.48
N ASP A 77 28.43 -48.15 -4.22
CA ASP A 77 29.18 -47.81 -3.02
C ASP A 77 28.32 -47.98 -1.76
N TRP A 78 27.02 -47.64 -1.82
CA TRP A 78 26.08 -47.88 -0.73
C TRP A 78 25.88 -49.38 -0.45
N LYS A 79 25.69 -50.20 -1.50
CA LYS A 79 25.58 -51.66 -1.35
C LYS A 79 26.86 -52.30 -0.82
N LYS A 80 28.03 -51.77 -1.17
CA LYS A 80 29.33 -52.26 -0.69
C LYS A 80 29.57 -51.86 0.77
N TYR A 81 29.10 -50.68 1.17
CA TYR A 81 29.10 -50.22 2.55
C TYR A 81 28.20 -51.12 3.42
N LEU A 82 26.98 -51.43 2.97
CA LEU A 82 26.08 -52.35 3.68
C LEU A 82 26.67 -53.76 3.81
N LYS A 83 27.35 -54.28 2.77
CA LYS A 83 28.03 -55.59 2.84
C LYS A 83 29.18 -55.66 3.87
N LEU A 84 29.84 -54.54 4.16
CA LEU A 84 30.87 -54.47 5.21
C LEU A 84 30.29 -54.58 6.62
N PHE A 85 29.00 -54.27 6.81
CA PHE A 85 28.27 -54.50 8.07
C PHE A 85 27.70 -55.92 8.14
N ASP A 86 27.38 -56.53 6.99
CA ASP A 86 26.80 -57.87 6.88
C ASP A 86 27.79 -59.00 7.25
N GLU A 87 29.10 -58.83 7.04
CA GLU A 87 30.11 -59.86 7.33
C GLU A 87 30.49 -60.00 8.82
N LYS A 88 29.90 -59.20 9.74
CA LYS A 88 30.33 -59.19 11.15
C LYS A 88 29.28 -59.49 12.22
N GLN A 89 28.06 -59.89 11.86
CA GLN A 89 27.04 -60.26 12.85
C GLN A 89 26.14 -61.39 12.34
N GLU A 90 26.59 -62.64 12.52
CA GLU A 90 25.68 -63.76 12.76
C GLU A 90 25.30 -63.77 14.25
N GLU A 91 24.47 -62.81 14.66
CA GLU A 91 23.63 -62.91 15.85
C GLU A 91 22.38 -62.12 15.53
N HIS A 92 21.21 -62.72 15.74
CA HIS A 92 19.88 -62.17 15.46
C HIS A 92 19.73 -60.74 16.02
N GLU A 93 20.06 -59.72 15.24
CA GLU A 93 19.57 -58.36 15.45
C GLU A 93 18.20 -58.29 14.81
N ASP A 94 17.17 -58.18 15.67
CA ASP A 94 15.88 -57.62 15.28
C ASP A 94 16.17 -56.34 14.49
N LEU A 95 16.01 -56.40 13.17
CA LEU A 95 15.96 -55.20 12.34
C LEU A 95 14.94 -54.28 13.01
N ASP A 96 15.40 -53.14 13.50
CA ASP A 96 14.65 -52.11 14.23
C ASP A 96 13.65 -51.40 13.30
N ILE A 97 12.89 -52.17 12.52
CA ILE A 97 11.76 -51.78 11.68
C ILE A 97 10.56 -51.43 12.59
N ASP A 98 10.59 -51.92 13.84
CA ASP A 98 9.55 -51.72 14.85
C ASP A 98 9.89 -50.56 15.82
N PHE A 99 10.64 -49.54 15.39
CA PHE A 99 10.90 -48.33 16.21
C PHE A 99 9.62 -47.55 16.58
N MET A 100 8.51 -47.84 15.91
CA MET A 100 7.18 -47.28 16.19
C MET A 100 6.43 -48.04 17.28
N LYS A 101 7.12 -48.75 18.17
CA LYS A 101 6.51 -49.42 19.33
C LYS A 101 6.19 -48.38 20.41
N GLU A 102 4.90 -48.30 20.72
CA GLU A 102 4.23 -47.28 21.54
C GLU A 102 4.10 -45.90 20.85
N LYS A 103 2.89 -45.63 20.36
CA LYS A 103 2.39 -44.30 19.97
C LYS A 103 2.65 -43.36 21.16
N LEU A 104 3.79 -42.65 21.15
CA LEU A 104 4.35 -41.80 22.21
C LEU A 104 3.20 -41.25 23.06
N GLN A 105 2.90 -41.95 24.15
CA GLN A 105 1.60 -41.85 24.82
C GLN A 105 1.35 -40.41 25.23
N LYS A 106 0.18 -39.88 24.82
CA LYS A 106 -0.65 -38.83 25.45
C LYS A 106 0.07 -37.95 26.49
N THR A 107 1.23 -37.43 26.18
CA THR A 107 1.96 -36.56 27.10
C THR A 107 1.33 -35.17 26.95
N ALA A 108 1.24 -34.46 28.08
CA ALA A 108 0.61 -33.15 28.19
C ALA A 108 1.20 -32.06 27.26
N ASN A 109 2.24 -32.36 26.49
CA ASN A 109 2.83 -31.45 25.50
C ASN A 109 2.44 -31.78 24.05
N SER A 110 1.69 -32.87 23.81
CA SER A 110 1.32 -33.28 22.45
C SER A 110 0.10 -32.49 21.97
N ILE A 111 0.30 -31.65 20.95
CA ILE A 111 -0.77 -31.03 20.15
C ILE A 111 -1.35 -32.04 19.14
N GLN A 112 -1.12 -33.34 19.35
CA GLN A 112 -1.53 -34.39 18.42
C GLN A 112 -3.04 -34.36 18.15
N TRP A 113 -3.84 -33.98 19.15
CA TRP A 113 -5.28 -33.78 19.03
C TRP A 113 -5.69 -32.70 18.01
N LEU A 114 -4.79 -31.78 17.59
CA LEU A 114 -5.07 -30.85 16.49
C LEU A 114 -5.00 -31.52 15.12
N VAL A 115 -4.20 -32.59 14.97
CA VAL A 115 -4.18 -33.41 13.76
C VAL A 115 -5.56 -34.05 13.57
N ASP A 116 -6.17 -34.49 14.67
CA ASP A 116 -7.47 -35.16 14.67
C ASP A 116 -8.67 -34.22 14.38
N LEU A 117 -8.46 -32.90 14.29
CA LEU A 117 -9.54 -31.95 13.99
C LEU A 117 -10.13 -32.16 12.61
N TYR A 118 -9.29 -32.50 11.64
CA TYR A 118 -9.71 -32.92 10.31
C TYR A 118 -8.69 -33.91 9.74
N ASP A 119 -8.93 -35.20 9.99
CA ASP A 119 -8.21 -36.29 9.34
C ASP A 119 -9.21 -37.38 8.89
N PRO A 120 -9.60 -37.40 7.61
CA PRO A 120 -10.49 -38.42 7.07
C PRO A 120 -9.95 -39.86 7.17
N LEU A 121 -8.65 -40.06 7.32
CA LEU A 121 -8.04 -41.40 7.42
C LEU A 121 -8.42 -42.09 8.74
N GLU A 122 -8.62 -41.32 9.80
CA GLU A 122 -9.02 -41.80 11.13
C GLU A 122 -10.55 -41.97 11.27
N TRP A 123 -11.34 -41.71 10.22
CA TRP A 123 -12.79 -41.78 10.28
C TRP A 123 -13.33 -43.19 10.01
N SER A 124 -14.06 -43.72 11.00
CA SER A 124 -14.87 -44.93 10.84
C SER A 124 -16.18 -44.65 10.09
N ARG A 125 -16.78 -43.48 10.32
CA ARG A 125 -18.01 -42.98 9.68
C ARG A 125 -17.94 -41.46 9.52
N VAL A 126 -18.74 -40.90 8.62
CA VAL A 126 -18.82 -39.44 8.43
C VAL A 126 -19.38 -38.76 9.70
N PRO A 127 -18.68 -37.78 10.30
CA PRO A 127 -19.10 -37.13 11.53
C PRO A 127 -20.13 -36.02 11.30
N GLY A 128 -21.06 -35.83 12.24
CA GLY A 128 -22.04 -34.73 12.21
C GLY A 128 -23.37 -35.06 11.51
N LYS A 129 -24.26 -34.05 11.46
CA LYS A 129 -25.54 -34.13 10.75
C LYS A 129 -25.38 -33.42 9.41
N LEU A 130 -25.35 -34.18 8.33
CA LEU A 130 -25.21 -33.67 6.96
C LEU A 130 -26.48 -33.94 6.16
N GLY A 131 -26.70 -33.17 5.11
CA GLY A 131 -27.70 -33.48 4.09
C GLY A 131 -27.48 -34.89 3.51
N HIS A 132 -28.57 -35.54 3.10
CA HIS A 132 -28.56 -36.94 2.63
C HIS A 132 -27.53 -37.17 1.51
N ASP A 133 -27.51 -36.29 0.50
CA ASP A 133 -26.62 -36.44 -0.66
C ASP A 133 -25.15 -36.22 -0.30
N CYS A 134 -24.85 -35.17 0.47
CA CYS A 134 -23.50 -34.90 0.98
C CYS A 134 -22.97 -36.06 1.85
N ARG A 135 -23.83 -36.67 2.67
CA ARG A 135 -23.45 -37.85 3.47
C ARG A 135 -23.08 -39.03 2.57
N ASN A 136 -23.92 -39.37 1.60
CA ASN A 136 -23.67 -40.50 0.70
C ASN A 136 -22.39 -40.32 -0.12
N GLU A 137 -22.14 -39.10 -0.62
CA GLU A 137 -20.93 -38.78 -1.38
C GLU A 137 -19.66 -38.84 -0.51
N LEU A 138 -19.74 -38.39 0.75
CA LEU A 138 -18.63 -38.51 1.72
C LEU A 138 -18.40 -39.94 2.21
N GLU A 139 -19.43 -40.76 2.34
CA GLU A 139 -19.27 -42.19 2.64
C GLU A 139 -18.57 -42.92 1.48
N LEU A 140 -18.93 -42.58 0.24
CA LEU A 140 -18.22 -43.08 -0.95
C LEU A 140 -16.77 -42.61 -1.00
N PHE A 141 -16.49 -41.35 -0.63
CA PHE A 141 -15.13 -40.83 -0.47
C PHE A 141 -14.32 -41.65 0.53
N LEU A 142 -14.85 -41.86 1.74
CA LEU A 142 -14.16 -42.61 2.79
C LEU A 142 -13.90 -44.06 2.39
N LYS A 143 -14.86 -44.71 1.74
CA LYS A 143 -14.68 -46.06 1.20
C LYS A 143 -13.58 -46.09 0.15
N SER A 144 -13.61 -45.16 -0.80
CA SER A 144 -12.63 -45.10 -1.89
C SER A 144 -11.22 -44.73 -1.41
N LEU A 145 -11.12 -43.92 -0.37
CA LEU A 145 -9.85 -43.59 0.29
C LEU A 145 -9.24 -44.83 0.96
N LYS A 146 -10.07 -45.64 1.64
CA LYS A 146 -9.65 -46.93 2.23
C LYS A 146 -9.26 -47.96 1.16
N ASP A 147 -9.96 -47.96 0.03
CA ASP A 147 -9.67 -48.81 -1.12
C ASP A 147 -8.42 -48.33 -1.91
N GLY A 148 -7.76 -47.24 -1.50
CA GLY A 148 -6.54 -46.73 -2.12
C GLY A 148 -6.75 -46.07 -3.49
N LYS A 149 -7.97 -45.61 -3.81
CA LYS A 149 -8.27 -44.96 -5.09
C LYS A 149 -7.57 -43.61 -5.22
N LEU A 150 -6.93 -43.37 -6.36
CA LEU A 150 -6.10 -42.18 -6.58
C LEU A 150 -6.90 -40.87 -6.55
N TRP A 151 -8.13 -40.84 -7.07
CA TRP A 151 -8.97 -39.64 -7.00
C TRP A 151 -9.30 -39.23 -5.56
N ALA A 152 -9.53 -40.20 -4.67
CA ALA A 152 -9.84 -39.96 -3.27
C ALA A 152 -8.59 -39.48 -2.52
N ALA A 153 -7.43 -40.08 -2.80
CA ALA A 153 -6.16 -39.58 -2.29
C ALA A 153 -5.88 -38.14 -2.73
N LYS A 154 -6.08 -37.80 -4.02
CA LYS A 154 -5.93 -36.43 -4.55
C LYS A 154 -6.90 -35.43 -3.90
N MET A 155 -8.15 -35.84 -3.67
CA MET A 155 -9.14 -35.02 -2.97
C MET A 155 -8.76 -34.76 -1.50
N SER A 156 -8.24 -35.78 -0.81
CA SER A 156 -7.71 -35.63 0.54
C SER A 156 -6.48 -34.73 0.58
N ASP A 157 -5.57 -34.85 -0.40
CA ASP A 157 -4.34 -34.07 -0.48
C ASP A 157 -4.59 -32.60 -0.86
N ALA A 158 -5.64 -32.33 -1.65
CA ALA A 158 -6.09 -30.97 -1.93
C ALA A 158 -6.69 -30.26 -0.71
N SER A 159 -7.08 -31.01 0.34
CA SER A 159 -7.58 -30.46 1.60
C SER A 159 -6.42 -30.07 2.53
N GLY A 160 -6.66 -29.05 3.35
CA GLY A 160 -5.74 -28.56 4.35
C GLY A 160 -5.67 -29.49 5.56
N ARG A 161 -4.51 -29.51 6.20
CA ARG A 161 -4.20 -30.29 7.40
C ARG A 161 -3.37 -29.45 8.36
N TYR A 162 -3.30 -29.90 9.61
CA TYR A 162 -2.38 -29.32 10.58
C TYR A 162 -0.97 -29.25 9.99
N SER A 163 -0.39 -28.05 9.97
CA SER A 163 0.96 -27.79 9.48
C SER A 163 1.88 -27.36 10.63
N SER A 164 3.19 -27.45 10.39
CA SER A 164 4.21 -27.08 11.38
C SER A 164 4.08 -25.62 11.82
N GLN A 165 4.80 -25.23 12.88
CA GLN A 165 4.89 -23.84 13.35
C GLN A 165 3.62 -23.27 14.00
N PHE A 166 2.70 -24.10 14.50
CA PHE A 166 1.49 -23.63 15.21
C PHE A 166 1.81 -22.68 16.37
N HIS A 167 2.77 -23.04 17.23
CA HIS A 167 3.26 -22.17 18.32
C HIS A 167 3.95 -20.88 17.84
N PHE A 168 4.44 -20.88 16.60
CA PHE A 168 5.06 -19.72 15.96
C PHE A 168 4.05 -18.88 15.14
N GLY A 169 2.75 -19.11 15.35
CA GLY A 169 1.68 -18.30 14.82
C GLY A 169 1.07 -18.79 13.51
N ASN A 170 1.43 -20.00 13.07
CA ASN A 170 0.85 -20.61 11.89
C ASN A 170 -0.57 -21.10 12.15
N GLY A 171 -1.52 -20.29 11.73
CA GLY A 171 -2.94 -20.63 11.71
C GLY A 171 -3.49 -20.88 10.31
N PHE A 172 -2.64 -21.07 9.30
CA PHE A 172 -3.09 -21.30 7.93
C PHE A 172 -2.93 -22.78 7.58
N TRP A 173 -3.96 -23.57 7.86
CA TRP A 173 -4.09 -24.97 7.45
C TRP A 173 -4.86 -25.02 6.14
N LEU A 174 -4.32 -24.34 5.15
CA LEU A 174 -4.92 -24.19 3.84
C LEU A 174 -4.44 -25.34 2.95
N GLY A 175 -5.37 -26.02 2.30
CA GLY A 175 -5.07 -26.86 1.14
C GLY A 175 -4.96 -26.03 -0.14
N SER A 176 -4.99 -26.67 -1.30
CA SER A 176 -5.01 -25.94 -2.58
C SER A 176 -6.40 -25.90 -3.19
N SER A 177 -6.96 -24.69 -3.26
CA SER A 177 -8.25 -24.46 -3.93
C SER A 177 -8.16 -24.72 -5.44
N THR A 178 -7.00 -24.41 -6.04
CA THR A 178 -6.74 -24.68 -7.46
C THR A 178 -6.68 -26.17 -7.77
N LEU A 179 -5.99 -26.97 -6.97
CA LEU A 179 -5.93 -28.43 -7.16
C LEU A 179 -7.31 -29.07 -6.98
N CYS A 180 -8.09 -28.63 -5.97
CA CYS A 180 -9.47 -29.09 -5.78
C CYS A 180 -10.35 -28.80 -7.02
N LYS A 181 -10.14 -27.65 -7.67
CA LYS A 181 -10.86 -27.28 -8.89
C LYS A 181 -10.41 -28.09 -10.11
N GLU A 182 -9.13 -28.43 -10.24
CA GLU A 182 -8.62 -29.25 -11.35
C GLU A 182 -9.18 -30.68 -11.34
N LEU A 183 -9.48 -31.22 -10.16
CA LEU A 183 -10.17 -32.50 -10.02
C LEU A 183 -11.58 -32.50 -10.65
N ASN A 184 -12.22 -31.33 -10.81
CA ASN A 184 -13.48 -31.22 -11.55
C ASN A 184 -13.28 -31.11 -13.07
N ALA A 185 -12.19 -30.48 -13.53
CA ALA A 185 -11.96 -30.21 -14.95
C ALA A 185 -11.64 -31.49 -15.73
N THR A 186 -10.94 -32.42 -15.09
CA THR A 186 -10.62 -33.75 -15.63
C THR A 186 -11.85 -34.61 -15.95
N ARG A 187 -13.03 -34.30 -15.37
CA ARG A 187 -14.32 -34.95 -15.67
C ARG A 187 -14.82 -34.72 -17.10
N GLY A 188 -14.40 -33.61 -17.75
CA GLY A 188 -14.90 -33.21 -19.07
C GLY A 188 -14.01 -33.62 -20.25
N SER A 189 -12.81 -34.17 -20.00
CA SER A 189 -11.89 -34.57 -21.06
C SER A 189 -12.10 -36.03 -21.46
N ILE A 190 -12.02 -36.32 -22.77
CA ILE A 190 -12.26 -37.63 -23.42
C ILE A 190 -11.28 -38.75 -22.93
N ARG A 191 -10.32 -38.44 -22.04
CA ARG A 191 -9.47 -39.43 -21.35
C ARG A 191 -10.20 -40.05 -20.17
N GLN A 192 -11.22 -40.84 -20.49
CA GLN A 192 -12.02 -41.62 -19.54
C GLN A 192 -11.42 -43.02 -19.34
N GLU A 193 -10.10 -43.11 -19.14
CA GLU A 193 -9.37 -44.38 -19.12
C GLU A 193 -8.61 -44.68 -17.82
N LEU A 194 -8.86 -43.95 -16.73
CA LEU A 194 -8.29 -44.32 -15.43
C LEU A 194 -9.24 -43.95 -14.28
N ASP A 195 -9.21 -44.74 -13.20
CA ASP A 195 -9.85 -44.58 -11.88
C ASP A 195 -9.46 -43.28 -11.14
N ASP A 196 -9.19 -42.20 -11.88
CA ASP A 196 -8.50 -40.99 -11.46
C ASP A 196 -9.43 -39.78 -11.28
N THR A 197 -10.68 -39.89 -11.71
CA THR A 197 -11.67 -38.80 -11.63
C THR A 197 -12.69 -39.03 -10.52
N PRO A 198 -13.02 -38.00 -9.72
CA PRO A 198 -14.07 -38.11 -8.71
C PRO A 198 -15.45 -38.33 -9.37
N PRO A 199 -16.32 -39.18 -8.79
CA PRO A 199 -17.63 -39.50 -9.37
C PRO A 199 -18.65 -38.35 -9.29
N TYR A 200 -18.37 -37.34 -8.47
CA TYR A 200 -19.20 -36.15 -8.25
C TYR A 200 -18.37 -34.88 -8.32
N ALA A 201 -19.04 -33.72 -8.40
CA ALA A 201 -18.36 -32.44 -8.42
C ALA A 201 -17.85 -32.08 -7.02
N LEU A 202 -16.67 -31.47 -6.94
CA LEU A 202 -16.04 -31.00 -5.72
C LEU A 202 -16.16 -29.47 -5.58
N LYS A 203 -16.13 -28.98 -4.35
CA LYS A 203 -16.06 -27.56 -4.02
C LYS A 203 -15.08 -27.34 -2.87
N PHE A 204 -14.31 -26.26 -2.94
CA PHE A 204 -13.40 -25.89 -1.88
C PHE A 204 -14.12 -25.01 -0.85
N HIS A 205 -13.87 -25.24 0.43
CA HIS A 205 -14.44 -24.48 1.53
C HIS A 205 -13.35 -24.05 2.50
N VAL A 206 -13.50 -22.88 3.11
CA VAL A 206 -12.59 -22.39 4.15
C VAL A 206 -13.39 -22.15 5.42
N ALA A 207 -13.00 -22.83 6.49
CA ALA A 207 -13.52 -22.65 7.83
C ALA A 207 -12.59 -21.75 8.65
N ARG A 208 -13.16 -20.71 9.25
CA ARG A 208 -12.49 -19.81 10.20
C ARG A 208 -12.89 -20.22 11.61
N MET A 209 -11.91 -20.50 12.45
CA MET A 209 -12.14 -20.92 13.84
C MET A 209 -11.18 -20.24 14.81
N TYR A 210 -11.65 -20.08 16.05
CA TYR A 210 -10.82 -19.65 17.18
C TYR A 210 -10.58 -20.84 18.10
N LEU A 211 -9.30 -21.08 18.39
CA LEU A 211 -8.80 -22.12 19.27
C LEU A 211 -8.30 -21.46 20.55
N THR A 212 -8.98 -21.73 21.65
CA THR A 212 -8.52 -21.34 23.00
C THR A 212 -7.73 -22.50 23.57
N LEU A 213 -6.42 -22.30 23.79
CA LEU A 213 -5.53 -23.33 24.30
C LEU A 213 -5.62 -23.43 25.84
N PRO A 214 -5.32 -24.62 26.41
CA PRO A 214 -5.18 -24.80 27.86
C PRO A 214 -4.06 -23.93 28.43
N LYS A 215 -4.16 -23.58 29.72
CA LYS A 215 -3.21 -22.68 30.39
C LYS A 215 -1.78 -23.23 30.42
N GLU A 216 -1.64 -24.56 30.41
CA GLU A 216 -0.36 -25.26 30.40
C GLU A 216 0.40 -25.12 29.07
N LEU A 217 -0.30 -24.85 27.96
CA LEU A 217 0.32 -24.64 26.66
C LEU A 217 0.57 -23.15 26.38
N GLU A 218 -0.49 -22.33 26.42
CA GLU A 218 -0.40 -20.89 26.16
C GLU A 218 -1.73 -20.20 26.50
N PHE A 219 -1.71 -19.06 27.21
CA PHE A 219 -2.91 -18.27 27.52
C PHE A 219 -3.31 -17.36 26.34
N SER A 220 -3.48 -17.94 25.14
CA SER A 220 -3.85 -17.16 23.94
C SER A 220 -4.91 -17.86 23.08
N THR A 221 -5.85 -17.05 22.58
CA THR A 221 -6.81 -17.50 21.56
C THR A 221 -6.15 -17.35 20.20
N ARG A 222 -6.01 -18.46 19.46
CA ARG A 222 -5.41 -18.48 18.13
C ARG A 222 -6.50 -18.58 17.07
N GLN A 223 -6.34 -17.83 15.98
CA GLN A 223 -7.21 -17.92 14.83
C GLN A 223 -6.64 -18.89 13.81
N VAL A 224 -7.44 -19.87 13.38
CA VAL A 224 -7.05 -20.85 12.37
C VAL A 224 -8.02 -20.82 11.19
N PHE A 225 -7.45 -21.00 10.00
CA PHE A 225 -8.13 -21.18 8.73
C PHE A 225 -7.88 -22.59 8.23
N LEU A 226 -8.94 -23.36 8.03
CA LEU A 226 -8.88 -24.71 7.50
C LEU A 226 -9.54 -24.75 6.12
N GLY A 227 -8.76 -25.06 5.09
CA GLY A 227 -9.27 -25.24 3.72
C GLY A 227 -9.65 -26.70 3.48
N LEU A 228 -10.80 -26.99 2.88
CA LEU A 228 -11.35 -28.34 2.71
C LEU A 228 -11.88 -28.52 1.29
N CYS A 229 -11.44 -29.58 0.60
CA CYS A 229 -11.99 -30.00 -0.68
C CYS A 229 -13.05 -31.09 -0.44
N LEU A 230 -14.33 -30.73 -0.61
CA LEU A 230 -15.47 -31.59 -0.27
C LEU A 230 -16.42 -31.74 -1.47
N PRO A 231 -17.36 -32.69 -1.45
CA PRO A 231 -18.39 -32.77 -2.49
C PRO A 231 -19.21 -31.48 -2.57
N ALA A 232 -19.57 -31.07 -3.78
CA ALA A 232 -20.26 -29.81 -4.05
C ALA A 232 -21.70 -29.75 -3.48
N THR A 233 -22.27 -30.91 -3.15
CA THR A 233 -23.57 -31.05 -2.46
C THR A 233 -23.50 -30.62 -0.98
N CYS A 234 -22.30 -30.55 -0.40
CA CYS A 234 -22.12 -30.18 1.00
C CYS A 234 -22.26 -28.67 1.21
N ASP A 235 -23.32 -28.29 1.93
CA ASP A 235 -23.64 -26.89 2.22
C ASP A 235 -22.94 -26.38 3.49
N GLN A 236 -23.02 -25.07 3.73
CA GLN A 236 -22.38 -24.43 4.88
C GLN A 236 -22.87 -25.02 6.22
N ALA A 237 -24.15 -25.40 6.32
CA ALA A 237 -24.70 -25.98 7.54
C ALA A 237 -24.17 -27.40 7.80
N SER A 238 -24.12 -28.26 6.76
CA SER A 238 -23.54 -29.61 6.87
C SER A 238 -22.06 -29.55 7.28
N LEU A 239 -21.26 -28.66 6.68
CA LEU A 239 -19.85 -28.48 7.05
C LEU A 239 -19.69 -28.00 8.49
N THR A 240 -20.50 -27.03 8.92
CA THR A 240 -20.44 -26.51 10.29
C THR A 240 -20.80 -27.61 11.30
N SER A 241 -21.79 -28.45 10.99
CA SER A 241 -22.14 -29.59 11.84
C SER A 241 -21.04 -30.66 11.88
N MET A 242 -20.44 -30.99 10.74
CA MET A 242 -19.32 -31.93 10.64
C MET A 242 -18.11 -31.45 11.46
N LEU A 243 -17.69 -30.20 11.26
CA LEU A 243 -16.57 -29.61 11.99
C LEU A 243 -16.87 -29.49 13.48
N ARG A 244 -18.12 -29.20 13.88
CA ARG A 244 -18.47 -29.16 15.30
C ARG A 244 -18.40 -30.54 15.95
N ALA A 245 -18.83 -31.60 15.25
CA ALA A 245 -18.73 -32.96 15.75
C ALA A 245 -17.27 -33.39 15.97
N ASN A 246 -16.35 -33.03 15.05
CA ASN A 246 -14.92 -33.27 15.24
C ASN A 246 -14.35 -32.41 16.38
N ALA A 247 -14.74 -31.14 16.46
CA ALA A 247 -14.35 -30.26 17.56
C ALA A 247 -14.78 -30.83 18.92
N ASP A 248 -16.02 -31.31 19.06
CA ASP A 248 -16.52 -31.93 20.30
C ASP A 248 -15.67 -33.14 20.72
N ARG A 249 -15.25 -33.96 19.75
CA ARG A 249 -14.34 -35.10 20.02
C ARG A 249 -12.99 -34.61 20.52
N VAL A 250 -12.38 -33.67 19.82
CA VAL A 250 -11.09 -33.08 20.17
C VAL A 250 -11.13 -32.39 21.54
N GLU A 251 -12.20 -31.65 21.85
CA GLU A 251 -12.40 -31.01 23.15
C GLU A 251 -12.50 -32.05 24.29
N ARG A 252 -13.17 -33.19 24.06
CA ARG A 252 -13.24 -34.28 25.04
C ARG A 252 -11.89 -34.95 25.26
N GLU A 253 -11.18 -35.25 24.18
CA GLU A 253 -9.85 -35.86 24.27
C GLU A 253 -8.86 -34.90 24.96
N GLY A 254 -8.89 -33.61 24.62
CA GLY A 254 -8.12 -32.57 25.29
C GLY A 254 -8.46 -32.45 26.78
N ASN A 255 -9.74 -32.41 27.15
CA ASN A 255 -10.15 -32.40 28.57
C ASN A 255 -9.67 -33.62 29.35
N SER A 256 -9.53 -34.78 28.71
CA SER A 256 -8.97 -35.98 29.36
C SER A 256 -7.44 -35.94 29.51
N THR A 257 -6.76 -35.09 28.72
CA THR A 257 -5.30 -35.02 28.64
C THR A 257 -4.72 -33.92 29.54
N TYR A 258 -5.45 -32.80 29.73
CA TYR A 258 -4.99 -31.64 30.50
C TYR A 258 -5.67 -31.53 31.86
N ARG A 259 -4.96 -31.01 32.87
CA ARG A 259 -5.50 -30.79 34.23
C ARG A 259 -6.33 -29.50 34.34
N SER A 260 -6.08 -28.49 33.51
CA SER A 260 -6.92 -27.29 33.40
C SER A 260 -8.12 -27.48 32.46
N THR A 261 -8.90 -26.41 32.24
CA THR A 261 -9.92 -26.40 31.19
C THR A 261 -9.28 -26.75 29.84
N GLY A 262 -9.69 -27.85 29.23
CA GLY A 262 -9.18 -28.31 27.95
C GLY A 262 -9.44 -27.32 26.81
N PRO A 263 -8.93 -27.61 25.60
CA PRO A 263 -9.05 -26.71 24.47
C PRO A 263 -10.52 -26.45 24.15
N LYS A 264 -10.83 -25.24 23.67
CA LYS A 264 -12.17 -24.90 23.15
C LYS A 264 -12.05 -24.40 21.72
N ILE A 265 -12.92 -24.90 20.85
CA ILE A 265 -12.90 -24.61 19.41
C ILE A 265 -14.21 -23.94 19.01
N HIS A 266 -14.13 -22.65 18.69
CA HIS A 266 -15.27 -21.88 18.21
C HIS A 266 -15.21 -21.69 16.70
N ILE A 267 -16.12 -22.33 15.96
CA ILE A 267 -16.25 -22.16 14.52
C ILE A 267 -16.99 -20.84 14.27
N VAL A 268 -16.34 -19.89 13.61
CA VAL A 268 -16.86 -18.53 13.40
C VAL A 268 -17.66 -18.44 12.12
N ALA A 269 -17.06 -18.93 11.03
CA ALA A 269 -17.65 -18.83 9.70
C ALA A 269 -17.07 -19.92 8.81
N VAL A 270 -17.90 -20.47 7.94
CA VAL A 270 -17.50 -21.38 6.87
C VAL A 270 -17.95 -20.74 5.56
N LYS A 271 -17.04 -20.58 4.60
CA LYS A 271 -17.39 -20.05 3.26
C LYS A 271 -16.90 -21.00 2.19
N SER A 272 -17.64 -21.19 1.12
CA SER A 272 -17.08 -21.80 -0.09
C SER A 272 -16.10 -20.84 -0.78
N VAL A 273 -15.18 -21.39 -1.56
CA VAL A 273 -14.28 -20.65 -2.44
C VAL A 273 -14.44 -21.23 -3.85
N PRO A 274 -15.06 -20.51 -4.79
CA PRO A 274 -15.61 -19.16 -4.63
C PRO A 274 -16.87 -19.12 -3.73
N SER A 275 -17.05 -18.03 -2.98
CA SER A 275 -18.19 -17.84 -2.06
C SER A 275 -19.45 -17.40 -2.79
N SER A 276 -19.27 -16.66 -3.89
CA SER A 276 -20.35 -16.24 -4.78
C SER A 276 -19.95 -16.50 -6.23
N ASN A 277 -20.93 -16.69 -7.10
CA ASN A 277 -20.72 -16.74 -8.55
C ASN A 277 -20.56 -15.34 -9.14
N TYR A 278 -19.91 -14.42 -8.39
CA TYR A 278 -19.67 -13.07 -8.84
C TYR A 278 -18.78 -13.12 -10.08
N ASN A 279 -19.35 -12.64 -11.18
CA ASN A 279 -18.64 -12.47 -12.43
C ASN A 279 -18.52 -10.96 -12.68
N PRO A 280 -17.31 -10.39 -12.75
CA PRO A 280 -17.13 -8.97 -13.02
C PRO A 280 -17.89 -8.51 -14.26
N TRP A 281 -17.97 -9.35 -15.30
CA TRP A 281 -18.67 -9.05 -16.56
C TRP A 281 -20.19 -8.96 -16.45
N ARG A 282 -20.81 -9.41 -15.35
CA ARG A 282 -22.26 -9.28 -15.13
C ARG A 282 -22.62 -8.06 -14.28
N ASP A 283 -21.63 -7.41 -13.66
CA ASP A 283 -21.88 -6.26 -12.80
C ASP A 283 -22.18 -5.01 -13.64
N PRO A 284 -23.29 -4.30 -13.43
CA PRO A 284 -23.60 -3.05 -14.13
C PRO A 284 -22.46 -2.02 -14.03
N LYS A 285 -21.73 -1.98 -12.91
CA LYS A 285 -20.59 -1.07 -12.70
C LYS A 285 -19.43 -1.40 -13.63
N SER A 286 -19.23 -2.69 -13.97
CA SER A 286 -18.21 -3.12 -14.93
C SER A 286 -18.53 -2.65 -16.34
N TYR A 287 -19.81 -2.67 -16.74
CA TYR A 287 -20.23 -2.13 -18.05
C TYR A 287 -20.00 -0.62 -18.13
N VAL A 288 -20.27 0.13 -17.06
CA VAL A 288 -19.99 1.58 -17.02
C VAL A 288 -18.50 1.85 -17.16
N LEU A 289 -17.65 1.17 -16.38
CA LEU A 289 -16.19 1.33 -16.44
C LEU A 289 -15.61 0.90 -17.79
N SER A 290 -16.09 -0.21 -18.33
CA SER A 290 -15.69 -0.71 -19.66
C SER A 290 -16.15 0.23 -20.77
N GLY A 291 -17.34 0.83 -20.64
CA GLY A 291 -17.85 1.84 -21.56
C GLY A 291 -17.03 3.13 -21.54
N VAL A 292 -16.65 3.61 -20.34
CA VAL A 292 -15.76 4.78 -20.19
C VAL A 292 -14.38 4.49 -20.76
N ALA A 293 -13.78 3.35 -20.42
CA ALA A 293 -12.49 2.94 -20.96
C ALA A 293 -12.53 2.76 -22.48
N GLY A 294 -13.59 2.13 -23.01
CA GLY A 294 -13.83 1.94 -24.43
C GLY A 294 -14.02 3.25 -25.19
N ALA A 295 -14.76 4.20 -24.62
CA ALA A 295 -14.92 5.54 -25.20
C ALA A 295 -13.59 6.31 -25.24
N LEU A 296 -12.79 6.24 -24.18
CA LEU A 296 -11.46 6.85 -24.16
C LEU A 296 -10.51 6.18 -25.15
N LEU A 297 -10.51 4.84 -25.23
CA LEU A 297 -9.76 4.09 -26.23
C LEU A 297 -10.16 4.49 -27.64
N PHE A 298 -11.46 4.61 -27.91
CA PHE A 298 -11.97 5.08 -29.21
C PHE A 298 -11.47 6.51 -29.53
N LEU A 299 -11.51 7.43 -28.56
CA LEU A 299 -10.98 8.79 -28.73
C LEU A 299 -9.46 8.78 -29.00
N MET A 300 -8.70 7.93 -28.30
CA MET A 300 -7.26 7.78 -28.52
C MET A 300 -6.96 7.20 -29.91
N ILE A 301 -7.73 6.21 -30.37
CA ILE A 301 -7.60 5.63 -31.72
C ILE A 301 -7.95 6.69 -32.78
N CYS A 302 -9.04 7.44 -32.60
CA CYS A 302 -9.42 8.52 -33.52
C CYS A 302 -8.36 9.61 -33.59
N ALA A 303 -7.78 10.02 -32.46
CA ALA A 303 -6.69 10.98 -32.40
C ALA A 303 -5.44 10.49 -33.14
N THR A 304 -5.09 9.21 -32.96
CA THR A 304 -3.95 8.58 -33.62
C THR A 304 -4.17 8.47 -35.14
N MET A 305 -5.36 8.03 -35.56
CA MET A 305 -5.73 7.96 -36.98
C MET A 305 -5.71 9.34 -37.65
N TYR A 306 -6.18 10.38 -36.95
CA TYR A 306 -6.15 11.74 -37.46
C TYR A 306 -4.72 12.24 -37.68
N GLU A 307 -3.81 12.02 -36.73
CA GLU A 307 -2.40 12.43 -36.86
C GLU A 307 -1.69 11.66 -37.98
N TYR A 308 -1.92 10.35 -38.07
CA TYR A 308 -1.39 9.53 -39.16
C TYR A 308 -1.85 10.03 -40.54
N ARG A 309 -3.16 10.34 -40.70
CA ARG A 309 -3.72 10.85 -41.96
C ARG A 309 -3.25 12.25 -42.33
N THR A 310 -2.97 13.11 -41.35
CA THR A 310 -2.48 14.46 -41.63
C THR A 310 -0.98 14.51 -41.91
N GLY A 311 -0.26 13.39 -41.76
CA GLY A 311 1.19 13.34 -42.01
C GLY A 311 2.01 14.25 -41.10
N VAL A 312 1.37 14.84 -40.08
CA VAL A 312 2.02 15.72 -39.12
C VAL A 312 2.78 14.80 -38.17
N GLN A 313 4.07 14.59 -38.44
CA GLN A 313 4.97 14.08 -37.42
C GLN A 313 4.79 14.93 -36.16
N PRO A 314 4.73 14.33 -34.96
CA PRO A 314 4.65 15.09 -33.72
C PRO A 314 5.85 16.02 -33.69
N ASN A 315 5.60 17.32 -33.87
CA ASN A 315 6.63 18.31 -34.06
C ASN A 315 7.44 18.37 -32.76
N VAL A 316 8.62 17.75 -32.76
CA VAL A 316 9.52 17.68 -31.60
C VAL A 316 9.94 19.10 -31.15
N LYS A 317 9.72 20.13 -31.99
CA LYS A 317 9.93 21.54 -31.66
C LYS A 317 8.91 22.14 -30.69
N ASP A 318 7.71 21.55 -30.53
CA ASP A 318 6.79 21.95 -29.46
C ASP A 318 7.21 21.40 -28.08
N VAL A 319 8.15 20.45 -28.06
CA VAL A 319 8.74 19.95 -26.82
C VAL A 319 9.55 21.08 -26.16
N GLU A 320 10.20 21.94 -26.93
CA GLU A 320 11.01 23.07 -26.45
C GLU A 320 10.18 24.18 -25.76
N SER A 321 8.89 24.33 -26.09
CA SER A 321 7.99 25.32 -25.45
C SER A 321 7.06 24.74 -24.37
N SER A 322 7.11 23.42 -24.15
CA SER A 322 6.17 22.71 -23.26
C SER A 322 6.79 21.70 -22.30
N SER A 323 8.05 21.26 -22.49
CA SER A 323 8.82 20.49 -21.49
C SER A 323 9.21 21.32 -20.27
N VAL A 324 9.13 22.65 -20.39
CA VAL A 324 9.44 23.64 -19.34
C VAL A 324 8.30 23.82 -18.31
N SER A 325 7.13 23.20 -18.47
CA SER A 325 6.02 23.42 -17.55
C SER A 325 5.54 22.10 -16.94
N ASN A 326 5.98 21.84 -15.70
CA ASN A 326 5.10 21.16 -14.74
C ASN A 326 3.76 21.90 -14.78
N ASN A 327 2.66 21.15 -14.91
CA ASN A 327 1.35 21.61 -15.39
C ASN A 327 0.64 22.70 -14.56
N ASN A 328 1.32 23.30 -13.58
CA ASN A 328 0.85 24.51 -12.91
C ASN A 328 1.57 25.79 -13.38
N GLU A 329 2.65 25.72 -14.16
CA GLU A 329 3.45 26.91 -14.51
C GLU A 329 2.91 27.73 -15.69
N ARG A 330 2.00 27.21 -16.52
CA ARG A 330 1.50 27.98 -17.68
C ARG A 330 0.49 29.09 -17.35
N LEU A 331 0.11 29.28 -16.08
CA LEU A 331 -0.57 30.52 -15.64
C LEU A 331 0.42 31.71 -15.53
N SER A 332 1.73 31.48 -15.60
CA SER A 332 2.76 32.52 -15.44
C SER A 332 3.25 33.18 -16.73
N ASN A 333 2.99 32.60 -17.92
CA ASN A 333 3.27 33.26 -19.20
C ASN A 333 2.17 34.26 -19.64
N PHE A 334 1.28 34.64 -18.72
CA PHE A 334 0.34 35.73 -18.88
C PHE A 334 0.94 37.01 -18.27
N SER A 335 1.67 37.76 -19.11
CA SER A 335 2.06 39.17 -18.96
C SER A 335 3.57 39.37 -19.13
N ASN A 336 4.05 39.17 -20.35
CA ASN A 336 5.34 39.71 -20.78
C ASN A 336 5.19 40.26 -22.20
N LYS A 337 4.51 41.40 -22.29
CA LYS A 337 4.58 42.39 -23.37
C LYS A 337 3.72 43.57 -22.92
N ASN A 338 4.41 44.63 -22.49
CA ASN A 338 3.97 46.02 -22.26
C ASN A 338 4.62 46.57 -20.99
N LEU A 339 5.94 46.68 -21.02
CA LEU A 339 6.68 47.67 -20.25
C LEU A 339 7.90 48.01 -21.10
N ASN A 340 7.79 49.11 -21.83
CA ASN A 340 8.88 49.98 -22.26
C ASN A 340 8.25 51.17 -22.98
N GLN A 341 7.84 52.16 -22.19
CA GLN A 341 7.89 53.56 -22.61
C GLN A 341 8.05 54.44 -21.37
N ASP A 342 9.00 55.36 -21.52
CA ASP A 342 9.27 56.59 -20.77
C ASP A 342 10.28 56.54 -19.61
N GLY A 343 11.45 57.18 -19.85
CA GLY A 343 12.32 57.77 -18.82
C GLY A 343 13.82 57.46 -18.86
N GLU A 344 14.54 57.96 -19.88
CA GLU A 344 15.91 58.57 -19.87
C GLU A 344 16.51 58.92 -18.47
N VAL A 345 17.81 58.86 -18.10
CA VAL A 345 19.17 58.93 -18.69
C VAL A 345 20.12 58.24 -17.64
N ILE A 346 21.15 57.44 -17.97
CA ILE A 346 22.57 57.82 -18.08
C ILE A 346 23.35 56.61 -18.63
N GLN A 347 24.23 56.96 -19.57
CA GLN A 347 25.12 56.20 -20.45
C GLN A 347 26.39 55.73 -19.72
N GLU A 348 26.85 54.50 -19.98
CA GLU A 348 28.16 54.20 -20.61
C GLU A 348 28.52 52.69 -20.58
N ASN A 349 29.03 52.23 -21.73
CA ASN A 349 29.75 50.99 -22.06
C ASN A 349 28.94 49.73 -22.45
N GLY A 350 28.36 49.75 -23.66
CA GLY A 350 28.54 48.64 -24.63
C GLY A 350 29.97 48.71 -25.22
N GLU A 351 30.49 47.82 -26.04
CA GLU A 351 29.93 46.94 -27.06
C GLU A 351 31.05 45.94 -27.41
N GLU A 352 30.85 44.62 -27.27
CA GLU A 352 31.72 43.66 -27.98
C GLU A 352 31.11 42.26 -28.23
N LEU A 353 29.80 42.04 -28.01
CA LEU A 353 29.19 40.72 -28.20
C LEU A 353 27.88 40.70 -28.99
N ILE A 354 27.53 41.81 -29.65
CA ILE A 354 26.32 41.93 -30.48
C ILE A 354 26.68 42.21 -31.95
N GLU A 355 27.69 41.52 -32.49
CA GLU A 355 27.98 41.62 -33.94
C GLU A 355 28.38 40.30 -34.62
N LYS A 356 28.22 39.14 -33.95
CA LYS A 356 28.43 37.81 -34.57
C LYS A 356 27.16 36.98 -34.79
N GLY A 357 25.99 37.50 -34.43
CA GLY A 357 24.71 36.83 -34.62
C GLY A 357 23.93 37.21 -35.90
N LYS A 358 24.35 38.27 -36.62
CA LYS A 358 23.56 38.85 -37.72
C LYS A 358 23.95 38.39 -39.14
N ASN A 359 25.00 37.58 -39.29
CA ASN A 359 25.48 37.14 -40.62
C ASN A 359 25.27 35.65 -40.95
N LEU A 360 24.32 34.95 -40.30
CA LEU A 360 23.99 33.55 -40.63
C LEU A 360 22.51 33.28 -40.99
N GLN A 361 21.74 34.32 -41.31
CA GLN A 361 20.39 34.17 -41.87
C GLN A 361 20.25 34.97 -43.17
N LYS A 362 20.96 34.52 -44.20
CA LYS A 362 20.70 34.92 -45.58
C LYS A 362 21.10 33.75 -46.48
N GLU A 363 20.16 32.84 -46.74
CA GLU A 363 19.98 32.16 -48.03
C GLU A 363 18.79 31.16 -48.02
N SER A 364 17.82 31.44 -48.92
CA SER A 364 16.88 30.52 -49.60
C SER A 364 15.63 29.96 -48.87
N PRO A 365 14.55 29.61 -49.59
CA PRO A 365 13.35 30.44 -49.63
C PRO A 365 12.06 29.72 -49.22
N ASP A 366 11.10 30.53 -48.80
CA ASP A 366 9.65 30.40 -48.93
C ASP A 366 9.04 29.00 -49.16
N ARG A 367 8.55 28.38 -48.07
CA ARG A 367 7.38 27.50 -48.09
C ARG A 367 6.45 27.90 -46.95
N SER A 368 5.56 28.84 -47.26
CA SER A 368 4.32 29.03 -46.52
C SER A 368 3.43 27.79 -46.63
N GLU A 369 3.61 26.79 -45.75
CA GLU A 369 2.58 25.77 -45.56
C GLU A 369 1.47 26.34 -44.68
N LYS A 370 0.27 26.39 -45.26
CA LYS A 370 -0.99 26.84 -44.65
C LYS A 370 -1.26 26.07 -43.35
N GLU A 371 -1.01 26.68 -42.19
CA GLU A 371 -1.63 26.23 -40.94
C GLU A 371 -3.13 26.50 -40.99
N SER A 372 -3.89 25.53 -41.47
CA SER A 372 -5.34 25.45 -41.32
C SER A 372 -5.69 25.62 -39.83
N LYS A 373 -6.50 26.64 -39.49
CA LYS A 373 -7.05 26.84 -38.15
C LYS A 373 -7.79 25.56 -37.73
N LYS A 374 -7.17 24.72 -36.90
CA LYS A 374 -7.79 23.51 -36.35
C LYS A 374 -9.08 23.91 -35.62
N GLY A 375 -10.20 23.26 -35.96
CA GLY A 375 -11.47 23.45 -35.26
C GLY A 375 -11.33 23.12 -33.76
N PHE A 376 -12.17 23.74 -32.92
CA PHE A 376 -12.15 23.52 -31.46
C PHE A 376 -12.26 22.02 -31.10
N TRP A 377 -13.22 21.32 -31.71
CA TRP A 377 -13.43 19.88 -31.51
C TRP A 377 -12.23 19.03 -31.96
N LEU A 378 -11.57 19.42 -33.04
CA LEU A 378 -10.38 18.74 -33.55
C LEU A 378 -9.19 18.92 -32.61
N THR A 379 -9.07 20.11 -32.01
CA THR A 379 -8.06 20.41 -30.99
C THR A 379 -8.31 19.60 -29.72
N CYS A 380 -9.58 19.47 -29.29
CA CYS A 380 -9.97 18.58 -28.19
C CYS A 380 -9.65 17.11 -28.50
N LEU A 381 -9.87 16.64 -29.73
CA LEU A 381 -9.52 15.28 -30.13
C LEU A 381 -8.01 15.03 -30.04
N THR A 382 -7.19 15.96 -30.53
CA THR A 382 -5.72 15.85 -30.44
C THR A 382 -5.18 15.83 -29.00
N ALA A 383 -5.97 16.29 -28.00
CA ALA A 383 -5.60 16.20 -26.59
C ALA A 383 -5.49 14.75 -26.09
N PHE A 384 -6.22 13.83 -26.72
CA PHE A 384 -6.24 12.39 -26.40
C PHE A 384 -5.17 11.59 -27.16
N ASN A 385 -4.26 12.22 -27.90
CA ASN A 385 -3.24 11.49 -28.65
C ASN A 385 -2.28 10.73 -27.70
N PRO A 386 -2.24 9.39 -27.74
CA PRO A 386 -1.41 8.59 -26.86
C PRO A 386 0.08 8.69 -27.17
N ILE A 387 0.48 8.89 -28.44
CA ILE A 387 1.89 9.00 -28.83
C ILE A 387 2.49 10.30 -28.29
N ALA A 388 1.78 11.42 -28.49
CA ALA A 388 2.21 12.72 -27.97
C ALA A 388 2.18 12.80 -26.44
N ASN A 389 1.18 12.18 -25.80
CA ASN A 389 1.09 12.14 -24.34
C ASN A 389 2.15 11.20 -23.74
N GLY A 390 2.34 10.01 -24.33
CA GLY A 390 3.34 9.04 -23.90
C GLY A 390 4.77 9.57 -24.05
N SER A 391 5.10 10.20 -25.18
CA SER A 391 6.43 10.81 -25.38
C SER A 391 6.71 11.93 -24.38
N LYS A 392 5.71 12.75 -24.04
CA LYS A 392 5.81 13.78 -22.99
C LYS A 392 6.02 13.18 -21.60
N ILE A 393 5.41 12.05 -21.29
CA ILE A 393 5.58 11.38 -19.99
C ILE A 393 7.00 10.80 -19.89
N VAL A 394 7.45 10.09 -20.92
CA VAL A 394 8.74 9.39 -20.97
C VAL A 394 9.93 10.32 -21.26
N SER A 395 9.69 11.54 -21.71
CA SER A 395 10.75 12.51 -22.02
C SER A 395 11.68 12.76 -20.83
N THR A 396 12.98 12.62 -21.08
CA THR A 396 14.08 12.83 -20.12
C THR A 396 14.75 14.19 -20.28
N GLU A 397 14.13 15.10 -21.03
CA GLU A 397 14.70 16.42 -21.29
C GLU A 397 14.90 17.20 -19.98
N PRO A 398 16.03 17.92 -19.85
CA PRO A 398 16.30 18.73 -18.69
C PRO A 398 15.25 19.82 -18.55
N ALA A 399 14.58 19.86 -17.39
CA ALA A 399 13.65 20.92 -17.05
C ALA A 399 14.38 22.28 -17.01
N ALA A 400 13.64 23.38 -17.21
CA ALA A 400 14.22 24.72 -17.27
C ALA A 400 15.06 25.05 -16.01
N ARG A 401 16.05 25.93 -16.17
CA ARG A 401 17.01 26.30 -15.10
C ARG A 401 16.36 26.86 -13.82
N ASP A 402 15.10 27.30 -13.88
CA ASP A 402 14.32 27.81 -12.73
C ASP A 402 13.34 26.78 -12.12
N SER A 403 13.39 25.54 -12.59
CA SER A 403 12.56 24.43 -12.11
C SER A 403 13.25 23.68 -10.97
N LEU A 404 12.46 23.25 -9.99
CA LEU A 404 12.94 22.60 -8.77
C LEU A 404 13.15 21.09 -9.04
N THR A 405 14.24 20.76 -9.72
CA THR A 405 14.53 19.39 -10.21
C THR A 405 14.64 18.36 -9.08
N CYS A 406 15.21 18.73 -7.92
CA CYS A 406 15.32 17.83 -6.76
C CYS A 406 13.97 17.30 -6.24
N LEU A 407 12.86 17.99 -6.50
CA LEU A 407 11.53 17.52 -6.10
C LEU A 407 11.11 16.25 -6.84
N HIS A 408 11.68 15.99 -8.02
CA HIS A 408 11.36 14.79 -8.78
C HIS A 408 11.82 13.52 -8.05
N GLY A 409 13.06 13.51 -7.56
CA GLY A 409 13.61 12.43 -6.74
C GLY A 409 12.86 12.26 -5.43
N LEU A 410 12.56 13.35 -4.73
CA LEU A 410 11.82 13.27 -3.46
C LEU A 410 10.47 12.55 -3.62
N ARG A 411 9.74 12.81 -4.72
CA ARG A 411 8.47 12.12 -5.00
C ARG A 411 8.64 10.62 -5.22
N VAL A 412 9.63 10.22 -6.01
CA VAL A 412 9.84 8.81 -6.38
C VAL A 412 10.34 8.01 -5.18
N PHE A 413 11.31 8.52 -4.42
CA PHE A 413 11.81 7.85 -3.23
C PHE A 413 10.76 7.80 -2.12
N SER A 414 9.99 8.86 -1.90
CA SER A 414 8.87 8.83 -0.93
C SER A 414 7.79 7.84 -1.33
N LEU A 415 7.39 7.76 -2.61
CA LEU A 415 6.42 6.73 -3.05
C LEU A 415 7.01 5.32 -2.91
N GLY A 416 8.27 5.12 -3.29
CA GLY A 416 8.96 3.86 -3.11
C GLY A 416 8.98 3.42 -1.63
N TRP A 417 9.11 4.37 -0.71
CA TRP A 417 9.05 4.10 0.73
C TRP A 417 7.63 3.70 1.19
N VAL A 418 6.58 4.37 0.70
CA VAL A 418 5.17 3.99 0.95
C VAL A 418 4.89 2.56 0.47
N VAL A 419 5.30 2.24 -0.76
CA VAL A 419 5.10 0.90 -1.37
C VAL A 419 5.83 -0.18 -0.56
N MET A 420 7.02 0.11 -0.02
CA MET A 420 7.75 -0.80 0.84
C MET A 420 6.95 -1.16 2.10
N VAL A 421 6.40 -0.17 2.81
CA VAL A 421 5.59 -0.44 4.01
C VAL A 421 4.33 -1.20 3.70
N HIS A 422 3.60 -0.82 2.65
CA HIS A 422 2.40 -1.55 2.26
C HIS A 422 2.72 -3.00 1.86
N THR A 423 3.90 -3.27 1.30
CA THR A 423 4.36 -4.65 1.03
C THR A 423 4.60 -5.42 2.33
N TYR A 424 5.23 -4.82 3.36
CA TYR A 424 5.38 -5.46 4.67
C TYR A 424 4.02 -5.73 5.34
N LEU A 425 3.10 -4.77 5.30
CA LEU A 425 1.75 -4.94 5.86
C LEU A 425 0.96 -6.04 5.13
N GLN A 426 1.09 -6.10 3.81
CA GLN A 426 0.53 -7.16 2.99
C GLN A 426 1.05 -8.52 3.46
N VAL A 427 2.37 -8.71 3.53
CA VAL A 427 2.97 -9.99 3.92
C VAL A 427 2.62 -10.35 5.37
N PHE A 428 2.64 -9.40 6.31
CA PHE A 428 2.23 -9.66 7.71
C PHE A 428 0.78 -10.14 7.85
N SER A 429 -0.11 -9.76 6.92
CA SER A 429 -1.50 -10.21 6.96
C SER A 429 -1.69 -11.67 6.52
N ILE A 430 -0.76 -12.21 5.71
CA ILE A 430 -0.83 -13.56 5.12
C ILE A 430 0.32 -14.48 5.55
N ALA A 431 1.21 -14.01 6.42
CA ALA A 431 2.36 -14.78 6.87
C ALA A 431 1.95 -15.94 7.79
N GLU A 432 2.52 -17.12 7.57
CA GLU A 432 2.33 -18.28 8.45
C GLU A 432 3.07 -18.09 9.80
N ASN A 433 4.27 -17.53 9.79
CA ASN A 433 5.12 -17.37 10.97
C ASN A 433 4.92 -16.01 11.65
N LYS A 434 3.74 -15.79 12.25
CA LYS A 434 3.41 -14.51 12.87
C LYS A 434 4.36 -14.09 14.00
N THR A 435 5.05 -15.02 14.67
CA THR A 435 6.07 -14.66 15.68
C THR A 435 7.30 -14.00 15.07
N LEU A 436 7.67 -14.35 13.83
CA LEU A 436 8.82 -13.75 13.14
C LEU A 436 8.57 -12.26 12.84
N ARG A 437 7.32 -11.82 12.80
CA ARG A 437 6.99 -10.38 12.78
C ARG A 437 7.61 -9.67 13.98
N SER A 438 7.43 -10.20 15.20
CA SER A 438 8.01 -9.58 16.41
C SER A 438 9.54 -9.60 16.38
N VAL A 439 10.15 -10.66 15.86
CA VAL A 439 11.61 -10.75 15.67
C VAL A 439 12.10 -9.70 14.67
N THR A 440 11.38 -9.55 13.55
CA THR A 440 11.69 -8.57 12.51
C THR A 440 11.51 -7.14 13.04
N GLU A 441 10.45 -6.89 13.81
CA GLU A 441 10.16 -5.59 14.43
C GLU A 441 11.19 -5.15 15.49
N ARG A 442 11.89 -6.12 16.11
CA ARG A 442 12.99 -5.83 17.05
C ARG A 442 14.27 -5.36 16.34
N ASN A 443 14.41 -5.63 15.05
CA ASN A 443 15.61 -5.22 14.32
C ASN A 443 15.65 -3.69 14.17
N PHE A 444 16.81 -3.11 14.42
CA PHE A 444 17.03 -1.66 14.30
C PHE A 444 16.59 -1.11 12.93
N MET A 445 16.93 -1.81 11.84
CA MET A 445 16.56 -1.41 10.48
C MET A 445 15.05 -1.43 10.20
N PHE A 446 14.26 -2.14 11.01
CA PHE A 446 12.82 -2.16 10.84
C PHE A 446 12.18 -0.79 11.18
N GLN A 447 12.87 0.08 11.92
CA GLN A 447 12.36 1.44 12.18
C GLN A 447 12.20 2.26 10.91
N THR A 448 13.03 2.03 9.90
CA THR A 448 12.85 2.64 8.57
C THR A 448 11.49 2.25 7.98
N ILE A 449 11.03 1.03 8.21
CA ILE A 449 9.72 0.55 7.73
C ILE A 449 8.60 1.08 8.63
N SER A 450 8.73 0.94 9.95
CA SER A 450 7.73 1.39 10.93
C SER A 450 7.43 2.89 10.84
N ASN A 451 8.47 3.71 10.70
CA ASN A 451 8.37 5.18 10.67
C ASN A 451 8.26 5.77 9.25
N ALA A 452 7.91 4.96 8.25
CA ALA A 452 7.71 5.48 6.90
C ALA A 452 6.55 6.47 6.76
N THR A 453 5.77 6.69 7.82
CA THR A 453 4.70 7.68 7.87
C THR A 453 5.21 9.09 7.55
N PHE A 454 6.51 9.36 7.74
CA PHE A 454 7.21 10.59 7.33
C PHE A 454 7.39 10.74 5.81
N SER A 455 7.35 9.63 5.05
CA SER A 455 7.39 9.70 3.58
C SER A 455 6.19 10.49 3.01
N VAL A 456 5.03 10.38 3.65
CA VAL A 456 3.80 11.10 3.30
C VAL A 456 3.92 12.59 3.65
N ASP A 457 4.64 12.93 4.73
CA ASP A 457 4.91 14.32 5.10
C ASP A 457 5.76 15.05 4.06
N THR A 458 6.70 14.34 3.41
CA THR A 458 7.44 14.88 2.27
C THR A 458 6.49 15.29 1.14
N PHE A 459 5.42 14.53 0.89
CA PHE A 459 4.42 14.91 -0.11
C PHE A 459 3.61 16.14 0.30
N PHE A 460 3.16 16.22 1.55
CA PHE A 460 2.49 17.42 2.07
C PHE A 460 3.38 18.66 1.98
N PHE A 461 4.66 18.53 2.34
CA PHE A 461 5.67 19.57 2.18
C PHE A 461 5.81 20.02 0.71
N ILE A 462 5.95 19.07 -0.23
CA ILE A 462 6.06 19.37 -1.67
C ILE A 462 4.80 20.10 -2.17
N SER A 463 3.62 19.69 -1.72
CA SER A 463 2.33 20.30 -2.10
C SER A 463 2.28 21.77 -1.69
N GLY A 464 2.60 22.07 -0.42
CA GLY A 464 2.65 23.44 0.11
C GLY A 464 3.73 24.31 -0.55
N LEU A 465 4.92 23.76 -0.79
CA LEU A 465 6.01 24.46 -1.47
C LEU A 465 5.64 24.86 -2.90
N LEU A 466 5.11 23.89 -3.66
CA LEU A 466 4.80 24.08 -5.07
C LEU A 466 3.64 25.08 -5.23
N VAL A 467 2.55 24.94 -4.47
CA VAL A 467 1.41 25.87 -4.57
C VAL A 467 1.83 27.32 -4.30
N THR A 468 2.68 27.55 -3.31
CA THR A 468 3.14 28.90 -2.97
C THR A 468 3.99 29.52 -4.07
N ILE A 469 4.97 28.78 -4.60
CA ILE A 469 5.86 29.28 -5.66
C ILE A 469 5.06 29.63 -6.92
N LEU A 470 4.14 28.76 -7.32
CA LEU A 470 3.30 28.96 -8.49
C LEU A 470 2.31 30.11 -8.31
N PHE A 471 1.75 30.23 -7.11
CA PHE A 471 0.82 31.31 -6.78
C PHE A 471 1.51 32.67 -6.90
N TYR A 472 2.68 32.85 -6.30
CA TYR A 472 3.38 34.14 -6.35
C TYR A 472 3.95 34.46 -7.73
N ARG A 473 4.43 33.45 -8.48
CA ARG A 473 4.84 33.62 -9.89
C ARG A 473 3.67 34.07 -10.78
N SER A 474 2.47 33.54 -10.56
CA SER A 474 1.27 33.92 -11.34
C SER A 474 0.56 35.20 -10.87
N SER A 475 0.87 35.68 -9.66
CA SER A 475 0.16 36.81 -9.03
C SER A 475 0.75 38.19 -9.32
N GLY A 476 1.78 38.29 -10.18
CA GLY A 476 2.44 39.57 -10.54
C GLY A 476 1.50 40.67 -11.08
N SER A 477 0.30 40.32 -11.52
CA SER A 477 -0.71 41.25 -12.06
C SER A 477 -1.73 41.79 -11.04
N LEU A 478 -1.73 41.33 -9.78
CA LEU A 478 -2.75 41.73 -8.78
C LEU A 478 -2.33 43.01 -8.01
N LYS A 479 -1.96 44.08 -8.72
CA LYS A 479 -1.66 45.38 -8.11
C LYS A 479 -2.81 46.37 -8.38
N ASN A 480 -3.35 46.90 -7.27
CA ASN A 480 -4.10 48.15 -7.13
C ASN A 480 -5.44 48.31 -7.85
N ASP A 481 -6.47 47.57 -7.40
CA ASP A 481 -7.82 48.15 -7.43
C ASP A 481 -8.63 47.73 -6.19
N LYS A 482 -8.91 48.69 -5.29
CA LYS A 482 -9.41 48.43 -3.92
C LYS A 482 -10.85 47.86 -3.90
N GLY A 483 -11.68 48.22 -4.89
CA GLY A 483 -13.08 47.79 -4.97
C GLY A 483 -13.28 46.39 -5.57
N ILE A 484 -12.36 45.94 -6.44
CA ILE A 484 -12.50 44.70 -7.22
C ILE A 484 -11.65 43.56 -6.62
N PHE A 485 -10.85 43.84 -5.58
CA PHE A 485 -9.94 42.88 -4.95
C PHE A 485 -10.66 41.62 -4.44
N TRP A 486 -11.70 41.77 -3.61
CA TRP A 486 -12.43 40.62 -3.04
C TRP A 486 -13.11 39.77 -4.11
N LYS A 487 -13.74 40.41 -5.10
CA LYS A 487 -14.39 39.71 -6.24
C LYS A 487 -13.36 38.96 -7.09
N THR A 488 -12.19 39.56 -7.32
CA THR A 488 -11.09 38.93 -8.07
C THR A 488 -10.47 37.78 -7.29
N CYS A 489 -10.23 37.94 -6.00
CA CYS A 489 -9.73 36.89 -5.11
C CYS A 489 -10.70 35.71 -5.05
N PHE A 490 -11.99 35.96 -4.87
CA PHE A 490 -13.02 34.92 -4.86
C PHE A 490 -13.07 34.18 -6.21
N THR A 491 -13.05 34.91 -7.33
CA THR A 491 -13.05 34.29 -8.66
C THR A 491 -11.79 33.44 -8.88
N LYS A 492 -10.61 33.93 -8.50
CA LYS A 492 -9.35 33.17 -8.58
C LYS A 492 -9.36 31.93 -7.68
N PHE A 493 -9.87 32.06 -6.45
CA PHE A 493 -10.02 30.96 -5.50
C PHE A 493 -10.83 29.80 -6.11
N ILE A 494 -12.02 30.10 -6.63
CA ILE A 494 -12.89 29.10 -7.28
C ILE A 494 -12.21 28.48 -8.50
N ILE A 495 -11.56 29.28 -9.35
CA ILE A 495 -10.86 28.76 -10.54
C ILE A 495 -9.72 27.82 -10.16
N MET A 496 -8.91 28.16 -9.16
CA MET A 496 -7.77 27.34 -8.73
C MET A 496 -8.20 26.01 -8.08
N ILE A 497 -9.30 26.02 -7.31
CA ILE A 497 -9.90 24.81 -6.74
C ILE A 497 -10.48 23.93 -7.85
N LEU A 498 -11.29 24.52 -8.73
CA LEU A 498 -11.94 23.80 -9.82
C LEU A 498 -10.91 23.17 -10.77
N TYR A 499 -9.84 23.90 -11.09
CA TYR A 499 -8.74 23.38 -11.91
C TYR A 499 -8.12 22.12 -11.30
N ARG A 500 -7.80 22.16 -10.00
CA ARG A 500 -7.21 21.02 -9.31
C ARG A 500 -8.19 19.86 -9.20
N PHE A 501 -9.46 20.14 -8.88
CA PHE A 501 -10.50 19.12 -8.78
C PHE A 501 -10.70 18.40 -10.12
N ILE A 502 -10.88 19.14 -11.22
CA ILE A 502 -11.05 18.54 -12.56
C ILE A 502 -9.80 17.76 -12.97
N ARG A 503 -8.60 18.21 -12.60
CA ARG A 503 -7.35 17.51 -12.93
C ARG A 503 -7.21 16.16 -12.23
N LEU A 504 -7.48 16.08 -10.92
CA LEU A 504 -7.21 14.88 -10.12
C LEU A 504 -8.39 13.91 -10.11
N THR A 505 -9.62 14.41 -9.99
CA THR A 505 -10.80 13.58 -9.72
C THR A 505 -11.08 12.49 -10.76
N PRO A 506 -10.91 12.68 -12.08
CA PRO A 506 -11.30 11.65 -13.04
C PRO A 506 -10.50 10.36 -12.95
N ALA A 507 -9.16 10.45 -12.82
CA ALA A 507 -8.31 9.28 -12.62
C ALA A 507 -8.63 8.61 -11.27
N TYR A 508 -8.89 9.41 -10.23
CA TYR A 508 -9.25 8.91 -8.92
C TYR A 508 -10.58 8.15 -8.90
N LEU A 509 -11.62 8.67 -9.56
CA LEU A 509 -12.92 8.00 -9.68
C LEU A 509 -12.85 6.70 -10.49
N PHE A 510 -12.03 6.68 -11.54
CA PHE A 510 -11.83 5.46 -12.32
C PHE A 510 -11.17 4.36 -11.48
N VAL A 511 -10.12 4.70 -10.72
CA VAL A 511 -9.47 3.75 -9.80
C VAL A 511 -10.40 3.33 -8.66
N LEU A 512 -11.22 4.25 -8.13
CA LEU A 512 -12.23 3.92 -7.12
C LEU A 512 -13.22 2.87 -7.62
N GLY A 513 -13.69 2.99 -8.86
CA GLY A 513 -14.56 2.00 -9.50
C GLY A 513 -13.87 0.65 -9.72
N ILE A 514 -12.62 0.66 -10.20
CA ILE A 514 -11.82 -0.58 -10.32
C ILE A 514 -11.65 -1.25 -8.97
N ASN A 515 -11.33 -0.48 -7.92
CA ASN A 515 -11.13 -1.00 -6.58
C ASN A 515 -12.40 -1.68 -6.03
N GLU A 516 -13.59 -1.11 -6.28
CA GLU A 516 -14.85 -1.72 -5.86
C GLU A 516 -15.05 -3.12 -6.49
N ILE A 517 -14.86 -3.24 -7.80
CA ILE A 517 -14.97 -4.52 -8.53
C ILE A 517 -13.88 -5.48 -8.09
N ALA A 518 -12.64 -4.99 -7.95
CA ALA A 518 -11.50 -5.78 -7.53
C ALA A 518 -11.71 -6.38 -6.13
N ILE A 519 -12.24 -5.62 -5.17
CA ILE A 519 -12.55 -6.10 -3.83
C ILE A 519 -13.67 -7.14 -3.85
N LYS A 520 -14.77 -6.89 -4.60
CA LYS A 520 -15.88 -7.86 -4.74
C LYS A 520 -15.37 -9.19 -5.34
N TYR A 521 -14.53 -9.10 -6.37
CA TYR A 521 -13.90 -10.27 -6.99
C TYR A 521 -12.93 -10.98 -6.05
N ALA A 522 -12.02 -10.24 -5.41
CA ALA A 522 -11.02 -10.75 -4.48
C ALA A 522 -11.67 -11.48 -3.30
N LEU A 523 -12.65 -10.87 -2.63
CA LEU A 523 -13.36 -11.46 -1.50
C LEU A 523 -14.11 -12.75 -1.84
N SER A 524 -14.61 -12.85 -3.08
CA SER A 524 -15.30 -14.05 -3.54
C SER A 524 -14.36 -15.26 -3.68
N ARG A 525 -13.07 -15.04 -3.97
CA ARG A 525 -12.12 -16.11 -4.33
C ARG A 525 -10.98 -16.30 -3.34
N THR A 526 -10.74 -15.34 -2.46
CA THR A 526 -9.67 -15.42 -1.47
C THR A 526 -9.95 -16.54 -0.46
N VAL A 527 -8.92 -17.35 -0.21
CA VAL A 527 -8.89 -18.28 0.92
C VAL A 527 -8.63 -17.53 2.24
N PHE A 528 -7.94 -16.40 2.17
CA PHE A 528 -7.74 -15.49 3.31
C PHE A 528 -9.04 -14.74 3.61
N SER A 529 -9.56 -14.79 4.84
CA SER A 529 -10.66 -13.90 5.23
C SER A 529 -10.08 -12.62 5.81
N PRO A 530 -10.28 -11.44 5.18
CA PRO A 530 -9.82 -10.20 5.76
C PRO A 530 -10.51 -9.92 7.10
N VAL A 531 -9.79 -9.23 7.99
CA VAL A 531 -10.27 -8.84 9.33
C VAL A 531 -11.38 -7.80 9.23
N ILE A 532 -11.48 -7.07 8.12
CA ILE A 532 -12.50 -6.05 7.85
C ILE A 532 -13.24 -6.45 6.57
N VAL A 533 -14.55 -6.46 6.65
CA VAL A 533 -15.45 -6.93 5.59
C VAL A 533 -15.81 -5.71 4.71
N ASP A 534 -14.88 -5.29 3.86
CA ASP A 534 -14.95 -4.04 3.06
C ASP A 534 -16.08 -4.00 1.99
N HIS A 535 -16.86 -5.06 1.80
CA HIS A 535 -17.87 -5.10 0.73
C HIS A 535 -19.15 -4.29 1.02
N LEU A 536 -19.38 -3.83 2.25
CA LEU A 536 -20.59 -3.08 2.62
C LEU A 536 -20.39 -1.56 2.69
N THR A 537 -19.13 -1.08 2.68
CA THR A 537 -18.81 0.34 2.90
C THR A 537 -18.74 1.11 1.59
N CYS A 538 -18.10 0.56 0.55
CA CYS A 538 -17.87 1.30 -0.68
C CYS A 538 -19.14 1.65 -1.46
N GLU A 539 -20.09 0.73 -1.53
CA GLU A 539 -21.36 0.98 -2.21
C GLU A 539 -22.16 2.12 -1.57
N LYS A 540 -22.03 2.29 -0.24
CA LYS A 540 -22.74 3.33 0.53
C LYS A 540 -21.97 4.66 0.60
N PHE A 541 -20.64 4.61 0.64
CA PHE A 541 -19.80 5.76 1.00
C PHE A 541 -18.82 6.23 -0.09
N TRP A 542 -18.92 5.71 -1.33
CA TRP A 542 -18.05 6.14 -2.45
C TRP A 542 -18.04 7.66 -2.68
N TRP A 543 -19.17 8.34 -2.46
CA TRP A 543 -19.30 9.79 -2.63
C TRP A 543 -18.40 10.59 -1.68
N ARG A 544 -18.09 10.04 -0.49
CA ARG A 544 -17.17 10.68 0.47
C ARG A 544 -15.74 10.71 -0.06
N ASN A 545 -15.32 9.66 -0.75
CA ASN A 545 -14.05 9.63 -1.48
C ASN A 545 -14.07 10.64 -2.63
N ALA A 546 -15.13 10.66 -3.44
CA ALA A 546 -15.26 11.60 -4.56
C ALA A 546 -15.14 13.09 -4.16
N LEU A 547 -15.63 13.43 -2.96
CA LEU A 547 -15.58 14.78 -2.39
C LEU A 547 -14.34 15.04 -1.53
N TYR A 548 -13.41 14.09 -1.38
CA TYR A 548 -12.22 14.23 -0.53
C TYR A 548 -12.55 14.49 0.96
N LEU A 549 -13.66 13.90 1.44
CA LEU A 549 -14.14 14.03 2.82
C LEU A 549 -13.93 12.77 3.65
N ASN A 550 -13.40 11.71 3.05
CA ASN A 550 -13.31 10.40 3.69
C ASN A 550 -12.45 10.38 4.96
N SER A 551 -11.45 11.25 5.11
CA SER A 551 -10.62 11.32 6.34
C SER A 551 -11.34 11.85 7.58
N LEU A 552 -12.52 12.48 7.41
CA LEU A 552 -13.32 13.01 8.52
C LEU A 552 -14.22 11.95 9.17
N TYR A 553 -14.29 10.76 8.57
CA TYR A 553 -15.14 9.65 9.01
C TYR A 553 -14.28 8.50 9.55
N PRO A 554 -14.85 7.59 10.35
CA PRO A 554 -14.09 6.46 10.91
C PRO A 554 -13.59 5.51 9.82
N ARG A 555 -12.44 4.87 10.07
CA ARG A 555 -11.79 3.85 9.23
C ARG A 555 -12.75 2.78 8.73
N THR A 556 -13.66 2.32 9.60
CA THR A 556 -14.63 1.26 9.30
C THR A 556 -15.59 1.61 8.17
N GLU A 557 -15.71 2.88 7.80
CA GLU A 557 -16.58 3.37 6.73
C GLU A 557 -15.81 3.77 5.46
N MET A 558 -14.47 3.69 5.47
CA MET A 558 -13.63 4.08 4.35
C MET A 558 -13.55 2.97 3.28
N CYS A 559 -13.85 3.29 2.03
CA CYS A 559 -13.73 2.33 0.91
C CYS A 559 -12.28 2.14 0.43
N MET A 560 -11.49 3.21 0.44
CA MET A 560 -10.11 3.20 -0.06
C MET A 560 -9.22 3.73 1.04
N LEU A 561 -8.71 2.85 1.91
CA LEU A 561 -8.05 3.28 3.15
C LEU A 561 -6.93 4.30 2.87
N TRP A 562 -6.06 4.06 1.90
CA TRP A 562 -4.95 4.95 1.54
C TRP A 562 -5.39 6.31 0.95
N SER A 563 -6.67 6.50 0.63
CA SER A 563 -7.16 7.77 0.10
C SER A 563 -7.18 8.91 1.12
N TRP A 564 -7.03 8.64 2.42
CA TRP A 564 -7.01 9.67 3.48
C TRP A 564 -5.98 10.77 3.19
N TYR A 565 -4.82 10.41 2.63
CA TYR A 565 -3.77 11.37 2.26
C TYR A 565 -4.27 12.38 1.22
N MET A 566 -4.99 11.89 0.20
CA MET A 566 -5.53 12.73 -0.88
C MET A 566 -6.62 13.67 -0.37
N ALA A 567 -7.41 13.20 0.59
CA ALA A 567 -8.38 14.01 1.29
C ALA A 567 -7.71 15.18 2.02
N ASN A 568 -6.74 14.87 2.87
CA ASN A 568 -6.01 15.88 3.64
C ASN A 568 -5.24 16.85 2.73
N ASP A 569 -4.59 16.37 1.67
CA ASP A 569 -3.84 17.22 0.73
C ASP A 569 -4.77 18.22 0.00
N THR A 570 -5.99 17.78 -0.35
CA THR A 570 -6.99 18.67 -0.96
C THR A 570 -7.55 19.67 0.05
N GLN A 571 -7.79 19.26 1.30
CA GLN A 571 -8.22 20.15 2.39
C GLN A 571 -7.15 21.23 2.67
N PHE A 572 -5.89 20.83 2.78
CA PHE A 572 -4.77 21.76 2.95
C PHE A 572 -4.59 22.69 1.75
N TYR A 573 -4.84 22.23 0.53
CA TYR A 573 -4.80 23.08 -0.66
C TYR A 573 -5.86 24.17 -0.64
N VAL A 574 -7.09 23.83 -0.26
CA VAL A 574 -8.19 24.81 -0.13
C VAL A 574 -7.83 25.88 0.91
N LEU A 575 -7.36 25.45 2.09
CA LEU A 575 -6.92 26.37 3.14
C LEU A 575 -5.69 27.20 2.71
N GLY A 576 -4.72 26.57 2.05
CA GLY A 576 -3.48 27.19 1.60
C GLY A 576 -3.72 28.29 0.56
N ILE A 577 -4.58 28.07 -0.44
CA ILE A 577 -4.93 29.13 -1.41
C ILE A 577 -5.63 30.29 -0.72
N LEU A 578 -6.56 30.01 0.20
CA LEU A 578 -7.25 31.07 0.94
C LEU A 578 -6.24 31.97 1.66
N LEU A 579 -5.30 31.37 2.40
CA LEU A 579 -4.25 32.11 3.10
C LEU A 579 -3.31 32.85 2.13
N LEU A 580 -2.92 32.22 1.01
CA LEU A 580 -2.07 32.84 -0.01
C LEU A 580 -2.75 34.04 -0.69
N LEU A 581 -4.04 33.98 -0.99
CA LEU A 581 -4.80 35.12 -1.54
C LEU A 581 -4.85 36.30 -0.57
N LEU A 582 -5.09 36.03 0.72
CA LEU A 582 -5.09 37.06 1.77
C LEU A 582 -3.67 37.62 2.03
N SER A 583 -2.63 36.82 1.80
CA SER A 583 -1.23 37.21 2.02
C SER A 583 -0.77 38.37 1.13
N ILE A 584 -1.41 38.60 -0.02
CA ILE A 584 -1.05 39.68 -0.95
C ILE A 584 -1.18 41.05 -0.27
N LYS A 585 -2.22 41.23 0.55
CA LYS A 585 -2.49 42.49 1.27
C LYS A 585 -2.05 42.44 2.73
N TYR A 586 -2.21 41.29 3.38
CA TYR A 586 -2.02 41.15 4.83
C TYR A 586 -0.90 40.16 5.19
N LEU A 587 0.24 40.22 4.50
CA LEU A 587 1.34 39.27 4.68
C LEU A 587 1.73 39.04 6.15
N LYS A 588 1.96 40.11 6.92
CA LYS A 588 2.36 40.00 8.34
C LYS A 588 1.31 39.27 9.19
N ALA A 589 0.03 39.61 8.99
CA ALA A 589 -1.06 38.96 9.72
C ALA A 589 -1.19 37.48 9.34
N ILE A 590 -1.05 37.14 8.07
CA ILE A 590 -1.11 35.75 7.60
C ILE A 590 0.05 34.91 8.12
N VAL A 591 1.26 35.46 8.24
CA VAL A 591 2.39 34.77 8.89
C VAL A 591 2.05 34.43 10.34
N VAL A 592 1.47 35.37 11.09
CA VAL A 592 1.02 35.13 12.47
C VAL A 592 -0.07 34.05 12.51
N VAL A 593 -1.06 34.10 11.59
CA VAL A 593 -2.11 33.07 11.49
C VAL A 593 -1.52 31.69 11.19
N ILE A 594 -0.56 31.57 10.28
CA ILE A 594 0.09 30.28 9.97
C ILE A 594 0.83 29.73 11.20
N LEU A 595 1.56 30.57 11.93
CA LEU A 595 2.25 30.16 13.16
C LEU A 595 1.25 29.72 14.25
N LEU A 596 0.13 30.42 14.39
CA LEU A 596 -0.95 30.04 15.31
C LEU A 596 -1.61 28.72 14.91
N LEU A 597 -1.81 28.47 13.61
CA LEU A 597 -2.36 27.20 13.11
C LEU A 597 -1.41 26.03 13.38
N ILE A 598 -0.10 26.20 13.20
CA ILE A 598 0.91 25.19 13.54
C ILE A 598 0.91 24.92 15.06
N ALA A 599 0.95 25.98 15.88
CA ALA A 599 0.94 25.84 17.34
C ALA A 599 -0.35 25.18 17.85
N SER A 600 -1.50 25.54 17.27
CA SER A 600 -2.79 24.91 17.57
C SER A 600 -2.80 23.42 17.20
N SER A 601 -2.25 23.08 16.03
CA SER A 601 -2.09 21.68 15.58
C SER A 601 -1.20 20.86 16.52
N TRP A 602 -0.09 21.43 17.01
CA TRP A 602 0.75 20.76 18.01
C TRP A 602 0.02 20.55 19.33
N PHE A 603 -0.71 21.57 19.80
CA PHE A 603 -1.45 21.49 21.05
C PHE A 603 -2.60 20.47 21.00
N THR A 604 -3.38 20.44 19.91
CA THR A 604 -4.45 19.45 19.75
C THR A 604 -3.90 18.04 19.66
N THR A 605 -2.83 17.84 18.89
CA THR A 605 -2.18 16.53 18.76
C THR A 605 -1.63 16.03 20.09
N PHE A 606 -0.94 16.89 20.84
CA PHE A 606 -0.43 16.57 22.17
C PHE A 606 -1.56 16.21 23.14
N SER A 607 -2.63 17.00 23.14
CA SER A 607 -3.77 16.79 24.03
C SER A 607 -4.48 15.46 23.76
N VAL A 608 -4.73 15.14 22.50
CA VAL A 608 -5.35 13.87 22.08
C VAL A 608 -4.45 12.68 22.38
N ALA A 609 -3.14 12.79 22.13
CA ALA A 609 -2.18 11.74 22.45
C ALA A 609 -2.09 11.48 23.96
N TYR A 610 -2.06 12.55 24.76
CA TYR A 610 -1.98 12.46 26.22
C TYR A 610 -3.28 11.92 26.83
N SER A 611 -4.45 12.34 26.34
CA SER A 611 -5.74 11.87 26.87
C SER A 611 -6.03 10.40 26.58
N ASN A 612 -5.43 9.84 25.54
CA ASN A 612 -5.61 8.46 25.11
C ASN A 612 -4.46 7.54 25.55
N ASP A 613 -3.61 7.98 26.49
CA ASP A 613 -2.44 7.23 26.98
C ASP A 613 -1.56 6.69 25.84
N TYR A 614 -1.35 7.50 24.79
CA TYR A 614 -0.64 7.08 23.60
C TYR A 614 0.85 6.82 23.89
N ILE A 615 1.31 5.61 23.55
CA ILE A 615 2.72 5.23 23.63
C ILE A 615 3.20 4.92 22.22
N ALA A 616 4.20 5.66 21.74
CA ALA A 616 4.76 5.44 20.42
C ALA A 616 5.57 4.14 20.43
N ARG A 617 5.12 3.13 19.66
CA ARG A 617 5.73 1.80 19.59
C ARG A 617 6.01 1.40 18.14
N ILE A 618 7.13 0.71 17.93
CA ILE A 618 7.54 0.17 16.62
C ILE A 618 6.59 -0.94 16.14
N GLN A 619 6.01 -1.70 17.07
CA GLN A 619 5.14 -2.86 16.79
C GLN A 619 3.73 -2.45 16.35
N GLU A 620 3.31 -1.23 16.72
CA GLU A 620 1.96 -0.70 16.49
C GLU A 620 2.01 0.71 15.87
N PRO A 621 2.60 0.88 14.67
CA PRO A 621 2.82 2.20 14.06
C PRO A 621 1.52 2.94 13.69
N PHE A 622 0.38 2.22 13.67
CA PHE A 622 -0.95 2.76 13.37
C PHE A 622 -1.90 2.73 14.57
N ALA A 623 -1.36 2.60 15.79
CA ALA A 623 -2.16 2.76 17.01
C ALA A 623 -2.88 4.11 16.96
N LEU A 624 -4.16 4.11 17.40
CA LEU A 624 -5.00 5.30 17.42
C LEU A 624 -5.23 5.95 16.03
N PHE A 625 -5.36 5.13 14.99
CA PHE A 625 -5.48 5.61 13.60
C PHE A 625 -6.61 6.61 13.39
N ASP A 626 -7.79 6.36 13.98
CA ASP A 626 -8.99 7.18 13.80
C ASP A 626 -8.94 8.52 14.57
N GLU A 627 -8.14 8.62 15.63
CA GLU A 627 -8.05 9.84 16.45
C GLU A 627 -6.86 10.70 16.06
N LEU A 628 -5.76 10.09 15.60
CA LEU A 628 -4.47 10.77 15.42
C LEU A 628 -3.97 10.68 13.97
N TYR A 629 -3.94 9.48 13.39
CA TYR A 629 -3.13 9.22 12.19
C TYR A 629 -3.68 9.85 10.90
N ASP A 630 -4.98 9.65 10.63
CA ASP A 630 -5.62 10.06 9.38
C ASP A 630 -6.11 11.52 9.41
N LYS A 631 -5.96 12.19 10.56
CA LYS A 631 -6.55 13.51 10.81
C LYS A 631 -5.67 14.67 10.35
N PRO A 632 -6.28 15.75 9.84
CA PRO A 632 -5.54 16.86 9.24
C PRO A 632 -4.72 17.65 10.28
N TRP A 633 -5.12 17.70 11.55
CA TRP A 633 -4.36 18.43 12.57
C TRP A 633 -2.99 17.83 12.86
N LEU A 634 -2.81 16.50 12.78
CA LEU A 634 -1.48 15.88 12.95
C LEU A 634 -0.52 16.26 11.81
N ARG A 635 -1.05 16.44 10.60
CA ARG A 635 -0.29 16.57 9.35
C ARG A 635 -0.18 18.00 8.82
N ALA A 636 -0.79 18.96 9.49
CA ALA A 636 -0.81 20.36 9.07
C ALA A 636 0.60 20.99 9.04
N GLY A 637 1.46 20.64 10.00
CA GLY A 637 2.83 21.17 10.13
C GLY A 637 3.66 21.05 8.85
N PRO A 638 3.89 19.84 8.30
CA PRO A 638 4.62 19.64 7.05
C PRO A 638 4.16 20.52 5.88
N TYR A 639 2.84 20.65 5.70
CA TYR A 639 2.26 21.45 4.62
C TYR A 639 2.58 22.94 4.78
N PHE A 640 2.42 23.50 5.98
CA PHE A 640 2.72 24.90 6.25
C PHE A 640 4.23 25.20 6.22
N VAL A 641 5.09 24.28 6.65
CA VAL A 641 6.54 24.38 6.44
C VAL A 641 6.86 24.45 4.95
N GLY A 642 6.14 23.70 4.11
CA GLY A 642 6.20 23.81 2.65
C GLY A 642 5.85 25.21 2.15
N ILE A 643 4.73 25.78 2.60
CA ILE A 643 4.31 27.15 2.25
C ILE A 643 5.38 28.18 2.61
N ILE A 644 5.92 28.12 3.83
CA ILE A 644 6.96 29.04 4.32
C ILE A 644 8.21 28.92 3.45
N THR A 645 8.65 27.68 3.18
CA THR A 645 9.84 27.41 2.36
C THR A 645 9.65 27.91 0.92
N GLY A 646 8.47 27.70 0.34
CA GLY A 646 8.13 28.17 -1.00
C GLY A 646 8.16 29.69 -1.11
N TYR A 647 7.68 30.40 -0.07
CA TYR A 647 7.76 31.86 -0.01
C TYR A 647 9.21 32.37 0.07
N ILE A 648 10.05 31.72 0.90
CA ILE A 648 11.48 32.05 1.03
C ILE A 648 12.19 31.86 -0.32
N LEU A 649 12.00 30.72 -0.99
CA LEU A 649 12.59 30.43 -2.30
C LEU A 649 12.16 31.43 -3.37
N PHE A 650 10.87 31.79 -3.38
CA PHE A 650 10.33 32.79 -4.30
C PHE A 650 10.97 34.18 -4.07
N ARG A 651 11.03 34.65 -2.82
CA ARG A 651 11.59 35.98 -2.50
C ARG A 651 13.08 36.08 -2.79
N THR A 652 13.80 34.98 -2.64
CA THR A 652 15.26 34.93 -2.83
C THR A 652 15.66 34.56 -4.26
N ASN A 653 14.71 34.32 -5.17
CA ASN A 653 14.95 33.81 -6.52
C ASN A 653 15.90 32.59 -6.52
N CYS A 654 15.76 31.71 -5.53
CA CYS A 654 16.65 30.56 -5.29
C CYS A 654 18.15 30.89 -5.08
N LYS A 655 18.49 32.15 -4.80
CA LYS A 655 19.87 32.64 -4.59
C LYS A 655 20.13 33.06 -3.14
N LEU A 656 19.90 32.16 -2.19
CA LEU A 656 20.19 32.41 -0.78
C LEU A 656 21.69 32.19 -0.49
N LYS A 657 22.43 33.27 -0.17
CA LYS A 657 23.83 33.19 0.25
C LYS A 657 23.91 32.94 1.76
N LEU A 658 24.09 31.68 2.16
CA LEU A 658 24.32 31.31 3.56
C LEU A 658 25.82 31.24 3.86
N PRO A 659 26.29 31.79 5.00
CA PRO A 659 27.69 31.64 5.41
C PRO A 659 28.03 30.17 5.67
N LEU A 660 29.30 29.79 5.53
CA LEU A 660 29.77 28.40 5.68
C LEU A 660 29.35 27.77 7.02
N ILE A 661 29.48 28.52 8.11
CA ILE A 661 29.12 28.06 9.46
C ILE A 661 27.64 27.66 9.54
N VAL A 662 26.74 28.50 9.04
CA VAL A 662 25.29 28.22 9.05
C VAL A 662 24.95 27.02 8.17
N ARG A 663 25.67 26.80 7.07
CA ARG A 663 25.48 25.61 6.22
C ARG A 663 25.89 24.33 6.96
N VAL A 664 27.06 24.32 7.60
CA VAL A 664 27.55 23.15 8.34
C VAL A 664 26.62 22.83 9.52
N ILE A 665 26.26 23.83 10.33
CA ILE A 665 25.31 23.66 11.43
C ILE A 665 23.96 23.17 10.91
N GLY A 666 23.47 23.74 9.80
CA GLY A 666 22.21 23.33 9.19
C GLY A 666 22.22 21.87 8.70
N TRP A 667 23.32 21.38 8.12
CA TRP A 667 23.46 19.98 7.71
C TRP A 667 23.49 19.03 8.91
N VAL A 668 24.27 19.36 9.94
CA VAL A 668 24.33 18.59 11.18
C VAL A 668 22.95 18.53 11.84
N LEU A 669 22.28 19.67 11.96
CA LEU A 669 20.96 19.78 12.58
C LEU A 669 19.88 19.04 11.76
N SER A 670 19.84 19.24 10.45
CA SER A 670 18.89 18.56 9.56
C SER A 670 19.05 17.04 9.62
N THR A 671 20.29 16.55 9.55
CA THR A 671 20.60 15.11 9.64
C THR A 671 20.25 14.56 11.02
N ALA A 672 20.59 15.28 12.10
CA ALA A 672 20.26 14.88 13.46
C ALA A 672 18.75 14.81 13.70
N ILE A 673 17.98 15.78 13.19
CA ILE A 673 16.51 15.78 13.28
C ILE A 673 15.94 14.57 12.51
N MET A 674 16.34 14.36 11.26
CA MET A 674 15.82 13.26 10.45
C MET A 674 16.17 11.90 11.05
N PHE A 675 17.40 11.74 11.54
CA PHE A 675 17.84 10.50 12.18
C PHE A 675 17.11 10.27 13.52
N SER A 676 16.95 11.31 14.34
CA SER A 676 16.24 11.23 15.62
C SER A 676 14.76 10.89 15.41
N VAL A 677 14.09 11.50 14.44
CA VAL A 677 12.68 11.23 14.16
C VAL A 677 12.46 9.82 13.60
N VAL A 678 13.36 9.30 12.77
CA VAL A 678 13.22 7.95 12.18
C VAL A 678 13.72 6.84 13.11
N TYR A 679 14.83 7.05 13.82
CA TYR A 679 15.52 6.01 14.61
C TYR A 679 15.48 6.23 16.14
N GLY A 680 14.96 7.36 16.60
CA GLY A 680 14.92 7.72 18.03
C GLY A 680 13.89 6.96 18.86
N LEU A 681 13.10 6.08 18.24
CA LEU A 681 12.15 5.20 18.92
C LEU A 681 12.82 3.94 19.50
N TYR A 682 14.08 3.65 19.16
CA TYR A 682 14.85 2.57 19.78
C TYR A 682 15.23 2.93 21.22
N PRO A 683 15.07 2.09 22.27
CA PRO A 683 14.59 0.69 22.33
C PRO A 683 13.12 0.51 22.83
N GLY A 684 12.23 1.48 22.59
CA GLY A 684 10.78 1.32 22.82
C GLY A 684 10.25 1.67 24.23
N ASN A 685 11.07 2.23 25.12
CA ASN A 685 10.67 2.62 26.48
C ASN A 685 10.32 4.11 26.59
N LEU A 686 9.37 4.58 25.78
CA LEU A 686 8.90 5.97 25.85
C LEU A 686 7.76 6.10 26.86
N THR A 687 7.84 7.13 27.71
CA THR A 687 6.72 7.51 28.57
C THR A 687 5.63 8.19 27.73
N VAL A 688 4.38 8.21 28.23
CA VAL A 688 3.24 8.87 27.56
C VAL A 688 3.56 10.34 27.22
N PRO A 689 4.13 11.17 28.12
CA PRO A 689 4.45 12.57 27.79
C PRO A 689 5.44 12.70 26.63
N VAL A 690 6.50 11.89 26.60
CA VAL A 690 7.52 11.94 25.55
C VAL A 690 6.94 11.46 24.22
N SER A 691 6.11 10.41 24.25
CA SER A 691 5.39 9.92 23.07
C SER A 691 4.43 10.97 22.50
N SER A 692 3.71 11.70 23.36
CA SER A 692 2.83 12.79 22.93
C SER A 692 3.58 13.97 22.32
N VAL A 693 4.74 14.34 22.88
CA VAL A 693 5.63 15.36 22.28
C VAL A 693 6.17 14.90 20.94
N TYR A 694 6.62 13.64 20.85
CA TYR A 694 7.09 13.04 19.61
C TYR A 694 6.01 13.06 18.52
N ALA A 695 4.77 12.67 18.85
CA ALA A 695 3.65 12.70 17.92
C ALA A 695 3.31 14.12 17.46
N ALA A 696 3.32 15.11 18.36
CA ALA A 696 3.01 16.50 18.06
C ALA A 696 4.07 17.18 17.18
N LEU A 697 5.36 16.97 17.47
CA LEU A 697 6.46 17.72 16.84
C LEU A 697 7.13 16.94 15.69
N GLY A 698 7.15 15.61 15.73
CA GLY A 698 7.94 14.77 14.84
C GLY A 698 7.68 15.02 13.36
N HIS A 699 6.41 15.11 12.95
CA HIS A 699 6.03 15.39 11.56
C HIS A 699 6.52 16.76 11.09
N THR A 700 6.40 17.79 11.93
CA THR A 700 6.87 19.14 11.57
C THR A 700 8.39 19.20 11.54
N ALA A 701 9.06 18.53 12.47
CA ALA A 701 10.51 18.43 12.52
C ALA A 701 11.08 17.75 11.28
N TRP A 702 10.47 16.65 10.81
CA TRP A 702 10.84 16.01 9.55
C TRP A 702 10.77 16.98 8.37
N ALA A 703 9.68 17.74 8.24
CA ALA A 703 9.52 18.71 7.17
C ALA A 703 10.54 19.85 7.24
N ILE A 704 10.97 20.28 8.44
CA ILE A 704 12.07 21.24 8.62
C ILE A 704 13.40 20.66 8.14
N GLY A 705 13.67 19.38 8.44
CA GLY A 705 14.84 18.67 7.92
C GLY A 705 14.87 18.65 6.39
N VAL A 706 13.75 18.25 5.77
CA VAL A 706 13.59 18.19 4.31
C VAL A 706 13.65 19.58 3.66
N SER A 707 13.07 20.61 4.30
CA SER A 707 13.09 21.98 3.76
C SER A 707 14.51 22.53 3.65
N PHE A 708 15.37 22.23 4.63
CA PHE A 708 16.78 22.59 4.56
C PHE A 708 17.47 21.93 3.36
N ILE A 709 17.26 20.63 3.14
CA ILE A 709 17.84 19.90 2.00
C ILE A 709 17.39 20.55 0.68
N VAL A 710 16.09 20.84 0.52
CA VAL A 710 15.55 21.47 -0.70
C VAL A 710 16.15 22.86 -0.93
N ILE A 711 16.28 23.69 0.12
CA ILE A 711 16.94 25.00 0.01
C ILE A 711 18.41 24.84 -0.47
N GLN A 712 19.15 23.87 0.07
CA GLN A 712 20.55 23.64 -0.32
C GLN A 712 20.68 23.08 -1.76
N CYS A 713 19.74 22.25 -2.21
CA CYS A 713 19.69 21.78 -3.60
C CYS A 713 19.44 22.97 -4.55
N CYS A 714 18.47 23.83 -4.24
CA CYS A 714 18.11 24.96 -5.10
C CYS A 714 19.19 26.07 -5.15
N THR A 715 19.96 26.22 -4.08
CA THR A 715 21.06 27.20 -4.01
C THR A 715 22.38 26.68 -4.61
N GLY A 716 22.44 25.40 -5.01
CA GLY A 716 23.60 24.79 -5.65
C GLY A 716 24.73 24.36 -4.70
N TYR A 717 24.49 24.39 -3.37
CA TYR A 717 25.46 23.93 -2.37
C TYR A 717 25.40 22.42 -2.10
N ALA A 718 24.30 21.75 -2.47
CA ALA A 718 24.11 20.30 -2.30
C ALA A 718 24.25 19.52 -3.62
N ARG A 719 25.30 19.78 -4.41
CA ARG A 719 25.42 19.22 -5.78
C ARG A 719 25.31 17.68 -5.84
N MET A 720 25.85 16.96 -4.87
CA MET A 720 25.78 15.49 -4.84
C MET A 720 24.34 15.00 -4.67
N ILE A 721 23.61 15.56 -3.70
CA ILE A 721 22.23 15.17 -3.41
C ILE A 721 21.30 15.64 -4.53
N ASP A 722 21.51 16.85 -5.03
CA ASP A 722 20.75 17.37 -6.18
C ASP A 722 20.97 16.49 -7.41
N SER A 723 22.20 16.08 -7.71
CA SER A 723 22.48 15.16 -8.82
C SER A 723 21.80 13.79 -8.68
N LEU A 724 21.68 13.27 -7.45
CA LEU A 724 20.97 12.00 -7.18
C LEU A 724 19.45 12.18 -7.33
N LEU A 725 18.89 13.27 -6.80
CA LEU A 725 17.45 13.55 -6.84
C LEU A 725 16.97 14.06 -8.20
N SER A 726 17.86 14.57 -9.04
CA SER A 726 17.56 15.08 -10.39
C SER A 726 18.03 14.15 -11.51
N LEU A 727 18.30 12.87 -11.21
CA LEU A 727 18.65 11.88 -12.22
C LEU A 727 17.60 11.83 -13.34
N LYS A 728 18.05 11.82 -14.60
CA LYS A 728 17.18 11.86 -15.78
C LYS A 728 16.17 10.71 -15.83
N LEU A 729 16.53 9.52 -15.31
CA LEU A 729 15.66 8.35 -15.22
C LEU A 729 14.49 8.54 -14.25
N ILE A 730 14.61 9.45 -13.28
CA ILE A 730 13.58 9.73 -12.28
C ILE A 730 12.45 10.57 -12.86
N TYR A 731 12.69 11.35 -13.92
CA TYR A 731 11.67 12.29 -14.45
C TYR A 731 10.38 11.59 -14.89
N PRO A 732 10.43 10.51 -15.71
CA PRO A 732 9.21 9.78 -16.09
C PRO A 732 8.49 9.17 -14.89
N LEU A 733 9.24 8.54 -13.97
CA LEU A 733 8.68 7.94 -12.75
C LEU A 733 8.01 8.99 -11.87
N SER A 734 8.62 10.17 -11.75
CA SER A 734 8.10 11.26 -10.94
C SER A 734 6.77 11.81 -11.48
N ARG A 735 6.60 11.86 -12.81
CA ARG A 735 5.34 12.28 -13.46
C ARG A 735 4.21 11.26 -13.21
N LEU A 736 4.54 9.98 -13.08
CA LEU A 736 3.59 8.90 -12.85
C LEU A 736 3.23 8.65 -11.38
N THR A 737 3.95 9.27 -10.44
CA THR A 737 3.82 9.06 -8.98
C THR A 737 2.37 9.11 -8.49
N TYR A 738 1.56 10.05 -9.00
CA TYR A 738 0.16 10.19 -8.59
C TYR A 738 -0.67 8.95 -8.97
N CYS A 739 -0.63 8.53 -10.24
CA CYS A 739 -1.35 7.33 -10.68
C CYS A 739 -0.81 6.06 -10.01
N ALA A 740 0.51 5.95 -9.81
CA ALA A 740 1.14 4.83 -9.12
C ALA A 740 0.70 4.73 -7.65
N TYR A 741 0.57 5.88 -6.96
CA TYR A 741 0.02 5.94 -5.61
C TYR A 741 -1.43 5.42 -5.55
N LEU A 742 -2.26 5.72 -6.55
CA LEU A 742 -3.65 5.27 -6.54
C LEU A 742 -3.79 3.75 -6.71
N VAL A 743 -3.01 3.15 -7.61
CA VAL A 743 -3.19 1.74 -8.00
C VAL A 743 -2.44 0.71 -7.16
N HIS A 744 -1.34 1.09 -6.50
CA HIS A 744 -0.46 0.09 -5.87
C HIS A 744 -1.17 -0.83 -4.86
N PRO A 745 -2.10 -0.38 -3.98
CA PRO A 745 -2.74 -1.28 -3.03
C PRO A 745 -3.80 -2.16 -3.71
N VAL A 746 -4.39 -1.69 -4.81
CA VAL A 746 -5.33 -2.48 -5.62
C VAL A 746 -4.60 -3.68 -6.22
N ILE A 747 -3.41 -3.46 -6.79
CA ILE A 747 -2.57 -4.53 -7.35
C ILE A 747 -2.16 -5.52 -6.26
N MET A 748 -1.66 -5.01 -5.13
CA MET A 748 -1.29 -5.82 -3.97
C MET A 748 -2.47 -6.70 -3.51
N MET A 749 -3.66 -6.11 -3.35
CA MET A 749 -4.86 -6.85 -2.93
C MET A 749 -5.25 -7.96 -3.93
N VAL A 750 -5.24 -7.65 -5.24
CA VAL A 750 -5.57 -8.64 -6.27
C VAL A 750 -4.57 -9.80 -6.26
N THR A 751 -3.27 -9.52 -6.16
CA THR A 751 -2.24 -10.57 -6.13
C THR A 751 -2.37 -11.49 -4.92
N VAL A 752 -2.64 -10.96 -3.72
CA VAL A 752 -2.86 -11.78 -2.51
C VAL A 752 -4.12 -12.63 -2.64
N SER A 753 -5.21 -12.06 -3.16
CA SER A 753 -6.49 -12.75 -3.24
C SER A 753 -6.49 -13.98 -4.15
N GLN A 754 -5.48 -14.08 -5.04
CA GLN A 754 -5.29 -15.21 -5.96
C GLN A 754 -4.39 -16.30 -5.39
N MET A 755 -3.71 -16.07 -4.26
CA MET A 755 -2.86 -17.06 -3.63
C MET A 755 -3.71 -18.11 -2.91
N ASP A 756 -3.34 -19.39 -3.07
CA ASP A 756 -3.97 -20.52 -2.39
C ASP A 756 -3.45 -20.78 -0.97
N GLY A 757 -2.25 -20.27 -0.65
CA GLY A 757 -1.56 -20.57 0.60
C GLY A 757 -0.75 -19.38 1.15
N PRO A 758 -0.38 -19.43 2.44
CA PRO A 758 0.32 -18.33 3.12
C PRO A 758 1.75 -18.16 2.58
N LEU A 759 2.37 -17.02 2.90
CA LEU A 759 3.79 -16.78 2.63
C LEU A 759 4.63 -16.99 3.90
N HIS A 760 5.83 -17.53 3.74
CA HIS A 760 6.81 -17.50 4.81
C HIS A 760 7.42 -16.11 4.90
N LEU A 761 7.34 -15.46 6.07
CA LEU A 761 7.95 -14.15 6.26
C LEU A 761 9.48 -14.31 6.18
N HIS A 762 10.09 -13.69 5.19
CA HIS A 762 11.54 -13.59 5.07
C HIS A 762 11.89 -12.29 4.36
N ASN A 763 12.86 -11.52 4.87
CA ASN A 763 13.15 -10.19 4.36
C ASN A 763 13.52 -10.18 2.87
N ASN A 764 14.21 -11.21 2.37
CA ASN A 764 14.58 -11.30 0.95
C ASN A 764 13.35 -11.51 0.06
N ILE A 765 12.38 -12.31 0.51
CA ILE A 765 11.12 -12.53 -0.23
C ILE A 765 10.32 -11.23 -0.26
N VAL A 766 10.23 -10.53 0.88
CA VAL A 766 9.55 -9.23 0.96
C VAL A 766 10.21 -8.22 0.03
N LEU A 767 11.54 -8.21 -0.07
CA LEU A 767 12.27 -7.31 -0.97
C LEU A 767 11.96 -7.60 -2.46
N ILE A 768 11.90 -8.88 -2.85
CA ILE A 768 11.52 -9.26 -4.21
C ILE A 768 10.08 -8.85 -4.51
N LEU A 769 9.16 -9.11 -3.58
CA LEU A 769 7.76 -8.68 -3.70
C LEU A 769 7.64 -7.15 -3.78
N TYR A 770 8.46 -6.42 -3.04
CA TYR A 770 8.50 -4.96 -3.09
C TYR A 770 8.85 -4.46 -4.49
N PHE A 771 9.94 -4.96 -5.09
CA PHE A 771 10.32 -4.56 -6.45
C PHE A 771 9.26 -4.97 -7.48
N GLY A 772 8.66 -6.17 -7.34
CA GLY A 772 7.56 -6.62 -8.18
C GLY A 772 6.34 -5.71 -8.11
N ASN A 773 5.92 -5.36 -6.89
CA ASN A 773 4.82 -4.43 -6.63
C ASN A 773 5.11 -3.03 -7.20
N LEU A 774 6.35 -2.54 -7.05
CA LEU A 774 6.76 -1.22 -7.54
C LEU A 774 6.70 -1.16 -9.08
N VAL A 775 7.27 -2.15 -9.77
CA VAL A 775 7.26 -2.23 -11.24
C VAL A 775 5.84 -2.37 -11.77
N ALA A 776 5.04 -3.29 -11.21
CA ALA A 776 3.64 -3.48 -11.62
C ALA A 776 2.81 -2.19 -11.44
N SER A 777 3.03 -1.47 -10.34
CA SER A 777 2.36 -0.20 -10.06
C SER A 777 2.70 0.88 -11.08
N TYR A 778 3.98 1.01 -11.45
CA TYR A 778 4.39 1.98 -12.46
C TYR A 778 3.88 1.63 -13.86
N LEU A 779 3.89 0.36 -14.25
CA LEU A 779 3.33 -0.08 -15.53
C LEU A 779 1.83 0.25 -15.64
N MET A 780 1.04 -0.09 -14.62
CA MET A 780 -0.39 0.23 -14.61
C MET A 780 -0.64 1.75 -14.55
N SER A 781 0.19 2.48 -13.79
CA SER A 781 0.08 3.94 -13.69
C SER A 781 0.29 4.65 -15.02
N PHE A 782 1.17 4.12 -15.88
CA PHE A 782 1.43 4.66 -17.21
C PHE A 782 0.18 4.58 -18.10
N CYS A 783 -0.50 3.44 -18.10
CA CYS A 783 -1.75 3.25 -18.84
C CYS A 783 -2.85 4.23 -18.38
N ILE A 784 -3.01 4.39 -17.05
CA ILE A 784 -4.04 5.29 -16.49
C ILE A 784 -3.70 6.76 -16.74
N SER A 785 -2.43 7.15 -16.64
CA SER A 785 -2.02 8.53 -16.85
C SER A 785 -2.22 8.97 -18.31
N ILE A 786 -1.94 8.08 -19.29
CA ILE A 786 -2.21 8.35 -20.71
C ILE A 786 -3.71 8.44 -21.00
N ALA A 787 -4.53 7.58 -20.38
CA ALA A 787 -5.96 7.53 -20.65
C ALA A 787 -6.75 8.68 -19.99
N PHE A 788 -6.38 9.06 -18.76
CA PHE A 788 -7.16 10.01 -17.96
C PHE A 788 -6.38 11.30 -17.68
N GLU A 789 -5.23 11.22 -17.01
CA GLU A 789 -4.55 12.42 -16.49
C GLU A 789 -4.08 13.37 -17.59
N ALA A 790 -3.32 12.86 -18.57
CA ALA A 790 -2.71 13.69 -19.62
C ALA A 790 -3.75 14.36 -20.54
N PRO A 791 -4.80 13.66 -21.03
CA PRO A 791 -5.84 14.29 -21.84
C PRO A 791 -6.59 15.38 -21.09
N ILE A 792 -6.94 15.16 -19.81
CA ILE A 792 -7.66 16.14 -19.00
C ILE A 792 -6.82 17.40 -18.78
N VAL A 793 -5.53 17.23 -18.49
CA VAL A 793 -4.60 18.37 -18.39
C VAL A 793 -4.54 19.16 -19.70
N ASN A 794 -4.48 18.49 -20.84
CA ASN A 794 -4.46 19.14 -22.15
C ASN A 794 -5.78 19.88 -22.45
N LEU A 795 -6.93 19.25 -22.13
CA LEU A 795 -8.25 19.88 -22.26
C LEU A 795 -8.39 21.12 -21.39
N LEU A 796 -7.90 21.06 -20.14
CA LEU A 796 -7.84 22.23 -19.26
C LEU A 796 -6.99 23.34 -19.89
N LYS A 797 -5.80 23.03 -20.42
CA LYS A 797 -4.97 24.03 -21.12
C LYS A 797 -5.72 24.71 -22.27
N ILE A 798 -6.44 23.94 -23.10
CA ILE A 798 -7.23 24.47 -24.21
C ILE A 798 -8.36 25.39 -23.70
N ALA A 799 -9.09 24.96 -22.67
CA ALA A 799 -10.20 25.72 -22.09
C ALA A 799 -9.77 27.08 -21.52
N PHE A 800 -8.62 27.12 -20.83
CA PHE A 800 -8.09 28.37 -20.27
C PHE A 800 -7.47 29.30 -21.32
N ILE A 801 -6.88 28.77 -22.40
CA ILE A 801 -6.34 29.58 -23.51
C ILE A 801 -7.46 30.19 -24.36
N SER A 802 -8.53 29.43 -24.64
CA SER A 802 -9.68 29.88 -25.44
C SER A 802 -10.33 31.16 -24.87
N LYS A 803 -10.40 31.26 -23.54
CA LYS A 803 -10.97 32.44 -22.84
C LYS A 803 -10.17 33.73 -23.04
N LYS A 804 -8.89 33.65 -23.44
CA LYS A 804 -8.05 34.81 -23.79
C LYS A 804 -8.25 35.28 -25.24
N ARG A 805 -8.84 34.45 -26.11
CA ARG A 805 -9.05 34.78 -27.53
C ARG A 805 -10.42 35.41 -27.80
N ILE A 806 -11.33 35.34 -26.82
CA ILE A 806 -12.71 35.84 -26.88
C ILE A 806 -12.87 37.17 -26.10
N ARG A 807 -11.89 37.51 -25.24
CA ARG A 807 -11.69 38.85 -24.70
C ARG A 807 -10.63 39.56 -25.53
#